data_AF-A0A924YKR6-F1
#
_entry.id   AF-A0A924YKR6-F1
#
_cell.length_a   1.000
_cell.length_b   1.000
_cell.length_c   1.000
_cell.angle_alpha   90.00
_cell.angle_beta   90.00
_cell.angle_gamma   90.00
#
_symmetry.space_group_name_H-M   'P 1'
#
loop_
_entity.id
_entity.type
_entity.pdbx_description
1 polymer ?
#
loop_
_entity_poly.entity_id
_entity_poly.type
_entity_poly.pdbx_seq_one_letter_code
_entity_poly.pdbx_strand_id
1 'polypeptide(L)'
;MCLLSARFLLLAIALIFVTNASNLHAADVSFARDVMAVLSKAGCNLGTCHGNQNGKGGFKLSLRGENPVADFVTLTHEQVGRRVNTIQAESSLLLLKPTMSVPHEGGKRFGEDSPEYDLLRRWIAAGMPSAPREEPALQSLEVTPLEQFLVEPADSVRLQAIAKFADGSTRDVTRLACFDSSQPIVGISVDGVVRRERFGEVTVVVRFLDQQVPVRLAFLPARPGFVAQAPPPANFIDEQVFAKLHLLRMNPSDLCDDTTFLRRASFDLLGIPPTATEARNFAQDQRLGKRQRLVDELLTRSEFADFWALKWADLLRVEEKTLDRKGVATFHAWIRDSIATNKPLDVFVHELIASRGSTYEQPPTNFYRAMRDPITRAETVAQVFLGTRLQCAKCHNHPFDRWTQTDYYGWANQFARVKYEVLENNRRDKNDTHEFDGEQLVLIADNGEVDHPGTGKPVKPKFLEPKADGRKPKAVISTDRLLAVADWLTSSNNRRFAEAQVNRIWFHLLGRGIVDPIDDFRATNPPSNPALLAALTDEFVAHHFDVQHLIRTIMASRIYQLSSAPNDTNRDDESNFSHAIIRRLSAEQLADSFSQVLGAKLDFNGYPAGTRAAQLAGVRVFRRRESGPSSGDQLLTMFGKPPRLQACECERADDPTLAQTFQLVSGPILNELLARDDNRLRDWLNSNSEPDALIEEIFWTILNRASLPTERAALKKYLANSDKHRANLEDVVWSLLSSPEFVLRH
;
A
#
# COMPACT_ATOMS: atom_id res chain seq x y z
N MET A 1 56.37 64.79 -19.76
CA MET A 1 54.90 64.63 -19.88
C MET A 1 54.45 63.24 -20.33
N CYS A 2 55.26 62.41 -21.01
CA CYS A 2 54.82 61.06 -21.44
C CYS A 2 54.71 59.97 -20.35
N LEU A 3 55.38 60.13 -19.19
CA LEU A 3 55.39 59.09 -18.14
C LEU A 3 54.19 59.15 -17.17
N LEU A 4 53.50 60.29 -17.07
CA LEU A 4 52.29 60.40 -16.23
C LEU A 4 51.03 59.84 -16.93
N SER A 5 50.91 59.96 -18.25
CA SER A 5 49.74 59.42 -18.99
C SER A 5 49.69 57.88 -19.02
N ALA A 6 50.85 57.21 -19.02
CA ALA A 6 50.88 55.74 -19.03
C ALA A 6 50.43 55.12 -17.70
N ARG A 7 50.73 55.77 -16.56
CA ARG A 7 50.29 55.32 -15.23
C ARG A 7 48.79 55.51 -15.00
N PHE A 8 48.18 56.56 -15.54
CA PHE A 8 46.73 56.76 -15.47
C PHE A 8 45.95 55.78 -16.35
N LEU A 9 46.48 55.39 -17.52
CA LEU A 9 45.84 54.41 -18.39
C LEU A 9 45.89 52.99 -17.80
N LEU A 10 47.00 52.61 -17.15
CA LEU A 10 47.14 51.32 -16.47
C LEU A 10 46.28 51.23 -15.19
N LEU A 11 46.12 52.33 -14.44
CA LEU A 11 45.21 52.35 -13.29
C LEU A 11 43.74 52.28 -13.72
N ALA A 12 43.37 52.95 -14.82
CA ALA A 12 42.01 52.91 -15.36
C ALA A 12 41.66 51.52 -15.91
N ILE A 13 42.59 50.85 -16.59
CA ILE A 13 42.40 49.48 -17.09
C ILE A 13 42.33 48.49 -15.91
N ALA A 14 43.17 48.63 -14.88
CA ALA A 14 43.08 47.79 -13.68
C ALA A 14 41.77 48.01 -12.90
N LEU A 15 41.26 49.25 -12.83
CA LEU A 15 39.95 49.54 -12.19
C LEU A 15 38.78 48.96 -13.01
N ILE A 16 38.86 48.97 -14.35
CA ILE A 16 37.85 48.37 -15.25
C ILE A 16 37.87 46.84 -15.19
N PHE A 17 39.04 46.21 -15.00
CA PHE A 17 39.14 44.76 -14.80
C PHE A 17 38.67 44.32 -13.41
N VAL A 18 38.89 45.11 -12.37
CA VAL A 18 38.41 44.82 -11.00
C VAL A 18 36.89 45.03 -10.87
N THR A 19 36.30 46.01 -11.57
CA THR A 19 34.84 46.19 -11.61
C THR A 19 34.15 45.14 -12.49
N ASN A 20 34.77 44.65 -13.56
CA ASN A 20 34.24 43.53 -14.34
C ASN A 20 34.38 42.16 -13.64
N ALA A 21 35.46 41.92 -12.87
CA ALA A 21 35.60 40.69 -12.10
C ALA A 21 34.55 40.58 -10.96
N SER A 22 34.20 41.72 -10.36
CA SER A 22 33.15 41.80 -9.33
C SER A 22 31.74 41.54 -9.90
N ASN A 23 31.50 41.94 -11.15
CA ASN A 23 30.24 41.72 -11.86
C ASN A 23 30.10 40.32 -12.49
N LEU A 24 31.20 39.58 -12.66
CA LEU A 24 31.17 38.22 -13.21
C LEU A 24 30.62 37.17 -12.23
N HIS A 25 30.67 37.40 -10.92
CA HIS A 25 30.13 36.45 -9.92
C HIS A 25 28.64 36.65 -9.57
N ALA A 26 28.04 37.78 -9.93
CA ALA A 26 26.64 38.08 -9.67
C ALA A 26 25.68 37.51 -10.74
N ALA A 27 26.19 37.16 -11.92
CA ALA A 27 25.41 36.64 -13.05
C ALA A 27 25.14 35.11 -13.01
N ASP A 28 25.66 34.39 -11.99
CA ASP A 28 25.67 32.91 -11.98
C ASP A 28 24.53 32.25 -11.18
N VAL A 29 23.71 33.01 -10.43
CA VAL A 29 22.64 32.42 -9.60
C VAL A 29 21.32 32.40 -10.36
N SER A 30 20.83 31.21 -10.69
CA SER A 30 19.51 31.05 -11.29
C SER A 30 18.42 30.99 -10.22
N PHE A 31 17.32 31.70 -10.45
CA PHE A 31 16.14 31.55 -9.61
C PHE A 31 15.59 30.11 -9.67
N ALA A 32 15.28 29.62 -10.87
CA ALA A 32 14.60 28.35 -11.06
C ALA A 32 15.43 27.14 -10.59
N ARG A 33 16.76 27.22 -10.71
CA ARG A 33 17.68 26.14 -10.35
C ARG A 33 18.25 26.27 -8.94
N ASP A 34 18.74 27.44 -8.57
CA ASP A 34 19.52 27.63 -7.35
C ASP A 34 18.67 28.12 -6.18
N VAL A 35 17.91 29.22 -6.38
CA VAL A 35 17.04 29.78 -5.33
C VAL A 35 15.96 28.78 -4.93
N MET A 36 15.28 28.17 -5.91
CA MET A 36 14.24 27.17 -5.64
C MET A 36 14.78 25.93 -4.94
N ALA A 37 16.01 25.51 -5.24
CA ALA A 37 16.66 24.41 -4.53
C ALA A 37 16.97 24.79 -3.07
N VAL A 38 17.48 25.99 -2.81
CA VAL A 38 17.70 26.49 -1.44
C VAL A 38 16.39 26.55 -0.66
N LEU A 39 15.32 27.10 -1.23
CA LEU A 39 14.01 27.18 -0.57
C LEU A 39 13.45 25.79 -0.25
N SER A 40 13.69 24.82 -1.14
CA SER A 40 13.29 23.42 -0.93
C SER A 40 14.10 22.75 0.17
N LYS A 41 15.44 22.88 0.13
CA LYS A 41 16.36 22.32 1.13
C LYS A 41 16.11 22.90 2.52
N ALA A 42 15.82 24.19 2.61
CA ALA A 42 15.49 24.89 3.84
C ALA A 42 14.07 24.58 4.37
N GLY A 43 13.26 23.87 3.58
CA GLY A 43 11.89 23.51 3.94
C GLY A 43 10.86 24.64 3.81
N CYS A 44 11.22 25.77 3.19
CA CYS A 44 10.37 26.96 3.08
C CYS A 44 9.09 26.68 2.28
N ASN A 45 9.19 25.89 1.22
CA ASN A 45 8.10 25.53 0.31
C ASN A 45 7.49 24.15 0.59
N LEU A 46 7.60 23.64 1.83
CA LEU A 46 6.91 22.43 2.27
C LEU A 46 5.43 22.72 2.60
N GLY A 47 4.59 21.68 2.55
CA GLY A 47 3.14 21.80 2.83
C GLY A 47 2.80 22.24 4.26
N THR A 48 3.74 22.07 5.20
CA THR A 48 3.65 22.59 6.58
C THR A 48 3.97 24.09 6.68
N CYS A 49 4.58 24.67 5.64
CA CYS A 49 5.06 26.06 5.58
C CYS A 49 4.41 26.81 4.40
N HIS A 50 5.18 27.52 3.57
CA HIS A 50 4.63 28.34 2.50
C HIS A 50 4.17 27.55 1.28
N GLY A 51 4.57 26.27 1.16
CA GLY A 51 4.05 25.33 0.14
C GLY A 51 2.66 24.78 0.45
N ASN A 52 2.03 25.22 1.55
CA ASN A 52 0.65 24.88 1.86
C ASN A 52 -0.30 25.39 0.76
N GLN A 53 -1.42 24.69 0.52
CA GLN A 53 -2.45 25.09 -0.46
C GLN A 53 -2.90 26.55 -0.31
N ASN A 54 -2.97 27.05 0.93
CA ASN A 54 -3.36 28.43 1.24
C ASN A 54 -2.15 29.34 1.57
N GLY A 55 -0.94 28.80 1.56
CA GLY A 55 0.25 29.46 2.11
C GLY A 55 0.18 29.68 3.63
N LYS A 56 1.09 30.50 4.14
CA LYS A 56 1.16 30.92 5.56
C LYS A 56 1.50 32.40 5.65
N GLY A 57 0.83 33.14 6.53
CA GLY A 57 1.10 34.57 6.76
C GLY A 57 0.93 35.45 5.51
N GLY A 58 0.00 35.10 4.61
CA GLY A 58 -0.20 35.79 3.33
C GLY A 58 0.98 35.61 2.36
N PHE A 59 1.76 34.54 2.50
CA PHE A 59 2.85 34.17 1.61
C PHE A 59 2.70 32.69 1.20
N LYS A 60 2.57 32.46 -0.11
CA LYS A 60 2.34 31.15 -0.71
C LYS A 60 3.39 30.89 -1.77
N LEU A 61 4.06 29.75 -1.66
CA LEU A 61 4.92 29.19 -2.69
C LEU A 61 4.26 27.92 -3.24
N SER A 62 4.67 27.50 -4.42
CA SER A 62 4.33 26.22 -4.99
C SER A 62 4.95 25.10 -4.14
N LEU A 63 4.25 23.97 -4.01
CA LEU A 63 4.71 22.88 -3.17
C LEU A 63 6.01 22.31 -3.73
N ARG A 64 7.08 22.28 -2.93
CA ARG A 64 8.41 21.79 -3.32
C ARG A 64 9.02 22.47 -4.55
N GLY A 65 8.51 23.65 -4.93
CA GLY A 65 9.02 24.44 -6.04
C GLY A 65 8.58 23.96 -7.43
N GLU A 66 7.42 23.29 -7.52
CA GLU A 66 6.86 22.78 -8.77
C GLU A 66 6.51 23.85 -9.82
N ASN A 67 6.37 25.12 -9.42
CA ASN A 67 6.09 26.23 -10.33
C ASN A 67 7.00 27.44 -10.05
N PRO A 68 8.27 27.40 -10.52
CA PRO A 68 9.22 28.48 -10.32
C PRO A 68 8.75 29.82 -10.89
N VAL A 69 8.01 29.82 -12.00
CA VAL A 69 7.53 31.07 -12.61
C VAL A 69 6.56 31.81 -11.69
N ALA A 70 5.60 31.09 -11.10
CA ALA A 70 4.69 31.68 -10.12
C ALA A 70 5.43 32.09 -8.84
N ASP A 71 6.33 31.24 -8.34
CA ASP A 71 7.10 31.49 -7.12
C ASP A 71 7.99 32.73 -7.24
N PHE A 72 8.56 32.97 -8.42
CA PHE A 72 9.32 34.17 -8.69
C PHE A 72 8.47 35.42 -8.47
N VAL A 73 7.27 35.47 -9.06
CA VAL A 73 6.34 36.61 -8.92
C VAL A 73 5.93 36.79 -7.46
N THR A 74 5.61 35.71 -6.75
CA THR A 74 5.21 35.79 -5.34
C THR A 74 6.35 36.26 -4.42
N LEU A 75 7.60 35.88 -4.71
CA LEU A 75 8.76 36.35 -3.96
C LEU A 75 9.12 37.80 -4.25
N THR A 76 9.02 38.23 -5.50
CA THR A 76 9.62 39.50 -5.96
C THR A 76 8.62 40.64 -6.16
N HIS A 77 7.35 40.35 -6.48
CA HIS A 77 6.37 41.38 -6.87
C HIS A 77 5.19 41.49 -5.89
N GLU A 78 4.70 40.38 -5.34
CA GLU A 78 3.53 40.41 -4.46
C GLU A 78 3.74 41.26 -3.20
N GLN A 79 2.67 41.90 -2.75
CA GLN A 79 2.69 42.84 -1.62
C GLN A 79 3.77 43.92 -1.77
N VAL A 80 3.85 44.48 -2.98
CA VAL A 80 4.74 45.61 -3.33
C VAL A 80 6.22 45.26 -3.09
N GLY A 81 6.60 44.01 -3.37
CA GLY A 81 7.99 43.55 -3.26
C GLY A 81 8.56 43.49 -1.85
N ARG A 82 7.72 43.54 -0.79
CA ARG A 82 8.17 43.67 0.62
C ARG A 82 9.17 42.60 1.11
N ARG A 83 9.33 41.49 0.38
CA ARG A 83 10.12 40.32 0.80
C ARG A 83 11.60 40.44 0.46
N VAL A 84 11.92 41.34 -0.47
CA VAL A 84 13.23 41.49 -1.09
C VAL A 84 13.60 42.96 -1.16
N ASN A 85 14.87 43.28 -0.91
CA ASN A 85 15.40 44.63 -0.99
C ASN A 85 16.69 44.59 -1.82
N THR A 86 16.63 45.09 -3.06
CA THR A 86 17.77 45.06 -3.99
C THR A 86 18.82 46.13 -3.69
N ILE A 87 18.50 47.14 -2.86
CA ILE A 87 19.44 48.19 -2.44
C ILE A 87 20.29 47.71 -1.26
N GLN A 88 19.66 47.05 -0.29
CA GLN A 88 20.30 46.38 0.84
C GLN A 88 19.79 44.94 0.92
N ALA A 89 20.49 44.03 0.25
CA ALA A 89 20.11 42.62 0.15
C ALA A 89 19.88 41.99 1.53
N GLU A 90 20.77 42.28 2.48
CA GLU A 90 20.77 41.78 3.85
C GLU A 90 19.52 42.18 4.64
N SER A 91 18.89 43.29 4.28
CA SER A 91 17.63 43.78 4.88
C SER A 91 16.38 43.07 4.34
N SER A 92 16.53 42.11 3.43
CA SER A 92 15.42 41.36 2.83
C SER A 92 14.79 40.41 3.85
N LEU A 93 13.45 40.42 3.97
CA LEU A 93 12.74 39.43 4.81
C LEU A 93 13.04 37.98 4.39
N LEU A 94 13.36 37.75 3.11
CA LEU A 94 13.79 36.45 2.59
C LEU A 94 15.09 35.94 3.24
N LEU A 95 15.93 36.82 3.78
CA LEU A 95 17.13 36.47 4.53
C LEU A 95 16.89 36.54 6.04
N LEU A 96 16.25 37.61 6.52
CA LEU A 96 16.08 37.88 7.95
C LEU A 96 15.16 36.87 8.66
N LYS A 97 14.12 36.37 8.00
CA LYS A 97 13.17 35.41 8.61
C LYS A 97 13.81 34.02 8.77
N PRO A 98 14.44 33.41 7.75
CA PRO A 98 15.08 32.10 7.88
C PRO A 98 16.27 32.06 8.86
N THR A 99 16.99 33.18 9.05
CA THR A 99 18.10 33.28 10.01
C THR A 99 17.65 33.57 11.44
N MET A 100 16.36 33.87 11.64
CA MET A 100 15.77 34.38 12.90
C MET A 100 16.31 35.75 13.34
N SER A 101 16.88 36.54 12.43
CA SER A 101 17.23 37.95 12.69
C SER A 101 15.97 38.81 12.88
N VAL A 102 14.81 38.34 12.38
CA VAL A 102 13.48 38.76 12.82
C VAL A 102 12.60 37.55 13.17
N PRO A 103 11.57 37.69 14.05
CA PRO A 103 10.74 36.57 14.47
C PRO A 103 10.09 35.84 13.29
N HIS A 104 10.24 34.52 13.23
CA HIS A 104 9.68 33.67 12.20
C HIS A 104 9.03 32.44 12.84
N GLU A 105 7.72 32.25 12.61
CA GLU A 105 6.98 31.10 13.15
C GLU A 105 7.53 29.76 12.63
N GLY A 106 8.10 29.74 11.44
CA GLY A 106 8.78 28.57 10.90
C GLY A 106 10.12 28.26 11.56
N GLY A 107 10.59 29.07 12.51
CA GLY A 107 11.88 28.90 13.17
C GLY A 107 13.09 29.17 12.26
N LYS A 108 14.29 28.84 12.77
CA LYS A 108 15.56 28.98 12.05
C LYS A 108 15.68 27.89 10.98
N ARG A 109 16.01 28.28 9.75
CA ARG A 109 16.20 27.36 8.60
C ARG A 109 17.65 27.25 8.16
N PHE A 110 18.41 28.33 8.23
CA PHE A 110 19.85 28.35 7.96
C PHE A 110 20.53 29.51 8.71
N GLY A 111 21.87 29.54 8.73
CA GLY A 111 22.66 30.60 9.39
C GLY A 111 23.07 31.73 8.44
N GLU A 112 23.50 32.86 8.97
CA GLU A 112 24.03 33.98 8.15
C GLU A 112 25.33 33.60 7.43
N ASP A 113 26.17 32.76 8.05
CA ASP A 113 27.42 32.26 7.45
C ASP A 113 27.20 31.07 6.50
N SER A 114 25.96 30.77 6.14
CA SER A 114 25.63 29.59 5.34
C SER A 114 25.74 29.85 3.84
N PRO A 115 26.15 28.86 3.02
CA PRO A 115 26.09 28.95 1.57
C PRO A 115 24.69 29.28 1.03
N GLU A 116 23.65 28.81 1.73
CA GLU A 116 22.25 29.09 1.43
C GLU A 116 21.94 30.59 1.55
N TYR A 117 22.41 31.23 2.63
CA TYR A 117 22.28 32.67 2.84
C TYR A 117 23.03 33.47 1.78
N ASP A 118 24.31 33.15 1.52
CA ASP A 118 25.10 33.89 0.53
C ASP A 118 24.53 33.75 -0.89
N LEU A 119 24.02 32.57 -1.26
CA LEU A 119 23.38 32.35 -2.56
C LEU A 119 22.15 33.23 -2.75
N LEU A 120 21.24 33.25 -1.76
CA LEU A 120 20.05 34.10 -1.80
C LEU A 120 20.44 35.59 -1.80
N ARG A 121 21.42 35.98 -0.98
CA ARG A 121 21.92 37.36 -0.91
C ARG A 121 22.50 37.82 -2.24
N ARG A 122 23.32 36.99 -2.90
CA ARG A 122 23.89 37.28 -4.23
C ARG A 122 22.80 37.43 -5.29
N TRP A 123 21.80 36.55 -5.29
CA TRP A 123 20.65 36.65 -6.21
C TRP A 123 19.86 37.95 -6.01
N ILE A 124 19.60 38.35 -4.76
CA ILE A 124 18.92 39.62 -4.45
C ILE A 124 19.77 40.82 -4.88
N ALA A 125 21.06 40.82 -4.54
CA ALA A 125 22.00 41.89 -4.88
C ALA A 125 22.19 42.05 -6.41
N ALA A 126 22.04 40.96 -7.17
CA ALA A 126 22.06 40.97 -8.63
C ALA A 126 20.77 41.52 -9.28
N GLY A 127 19.80 41.99 -8.47
CA GLY A 127 18.53 42.51 -8.97
C GLY A 127 17.49 41.44 -9.25
N MET A 128 17.66 40.24 -8.68
CA MET A 128 16.70 39.12 -8.75
C MET A 128 16.37 38.69 -10.20
N PRO A 129 17.37 38.28 -10.99
CA PRO A 129 17.10 37.75 -12.33
C PRO A 129 16.15 36.54 -12.24
N SER A 130 15.10 36.53 -13.08
CA SER A 130 14.08 35.46 -13.09
C SER A 130 14.57 34.17 -13.74
N ALA A 131 15.40 34.29 -14.78
CA ALA A 131 16.25 33.26 -15.36
C ALA A 131 17.10 33.90 -16.48
N PRO A 132 18.30 33.40 -16.78
CA PRO A 132 18.94 33.64 -18.08
C PRO A 132 17.99 33.14 -19.20
N ARG A 133 17.90 33.86 -20.33
CA ARG A 133 17.03 33.49 -21.48
C ARG A 133 17.31 32.08 -22.05
N GLU A 134 18.45 31.48 -21.72
CA GLU A 134 18.95 30.20 -22.25
C GLU A 134 19.42 29.27 -21.12
N GLU A 135 18.70 29.19 -20.00
CA GLU A 135 19.07 28.24 -18.96
C GLU A 135 18.72 26.79 -19.37
N PRO A 136 19.68 25.86 -19.34
CA PRO A 136 19.42 24.48 -19.73
C PRO A 136 18.55 23.78 -18.69
N ALA A 137 17.48 23.12 -19.16
CA ALA A 137 16.57 22.39 -18.29
C ALA A 137 17.27 21.20 -17.61
N LEU A 138 16.89 20.89 -16.37
CA LEU A 138 17.33 19.68 -15.68
C LEU A 138 16.81 18.45 -16.45
N GLN A 139 17.72 17.58 -16.88
CA GLN A 139 17.40 16.38 -17.65
C GLN A 139 17.33 15.14 -16.75
N SER A 140 18.28 14.99 -15.83
CA SER A 140 18.31 13.88 -14.89
C SER A 140 19.09 14.21 -13.62
N LEU A 141 18.86 13.42 -12.58
CA LEU A 141 19.62 13.38 -11.35
C LEU A 141 20.27 12.01 -11.23
N GLU A 142 21.59 11.97 -11.04
CA GLU A 142 22.33 10.74 -10.77
C GLU A 142 22.81 10.77 -9.32
N VAL A 143 22.60 9.68 -8.59
CA VAL A 143 23.00 9.56 -7.19
C VAL A 143 23.89 8.35 -7.01
N THR A 144 25.03 8.54 -6.34
CA THR A 144 25.99 7.46 -6.08
C THR A 144 26.29 7.36 -4.58
N PRO A 145 26.25 6.15 -3.98
CA PRO A 145 25.75 4.90 -4.56
C PRO A 145 24.21 4.90 -4.70
N LEU A 146 23.67 4.06 -5.60
CA LEU A 146 22.23 3.76 -5.67
C LEU A 146 21.82 2.63 -4.72
N GLU A 147 22.77 1.74 -4.41
CA GLU A 147 22.57 0.64 -3.47
C GLU A 147 23.87 0.35 -2.72
N GLN A 148 23.79 0.13 -1.41
CA GLN A 148 24.93 -0.32 -0.61
C GLN A 148 24.50 -1.09 0.64
N PHE A 149 25.18 -2.22 0.90
CA PHE A 149 25.09 -2.97 2.15
C PHE A 149 26.31 -2.63 3.01
N LEU A 150 26.07 -2.02 4.17
CA LEU A 150 27.08 -1.62 5.14
C LEU A 150 27.09 -2.62 6.29
N VAL A 151 28.14 -3.42 6.35
CA VAL A 151 28.39 -4.33 7.47
C VAL A 151 29.28 -3.64 8.48
N GLU A 152 28.91 -3.72 9.75
CA GLU A 152 29.74 -3.24 10.87
C GLU A 152 31.20 -3.74 10.75
N PRO A 153 32.21 -2.86 10.93
CA PRO A 153 32.16 -1.55 11.57
C PRO A 153 31.72 -0.37 10.69
N ALA A 154 31.39 -0.58 9.41
CA ALA A 154 30.89 0.50 8.56
C ALA A 154 29.50 0.96 9.04
N ASP A 155 29.39 2.23 9.44
CA ASP A 155 28.16 2.80 10.02
C ASP A 155 27.62 4.01 9.25
N SER A 156 28.29 4.41 8.17
CA SER A 156 27.92 5.58 7.39
C SER A 156 28.36 5.49 5.93
N VAL A 157 27.62 6.19 5.07
CA VAL A 157 27.89 6.33 3.63
C VAL A 157 27.63 7.77 3.22
N ARG A 158 28.43 8.28 2.27
CA ARG A 158 28.17 9.59 1.65
C ARG A 158 27.46 9.38 0.32
N LEU A 159 26.31 10.01 0.16
CA LEU A 159 25.60 10.11 -1.11
C LEU A 159 26.11 11.33 -1.88
N GLN A 160 26.39 11.15 -3.17
CA GLN A 160 26.69 12.24 -4.10
C GLN A 160 25.56 12.37 -5.11
N ALA A 161 25.04 13.58 -5.30
CA ALA A 161 23.99 13.88 -6.26
C ALA A 161 24.52 14.79 -7.37
N ILE A 162 24.53 14.29 -8.61
CA ILE A 162 24.97 15.00 -9.81
C ILE A 162 23.77 15.29 -10.70
N ALA A 163 23.48 16.57 -10.93
CA ALA A 163 22.48 17.02 -11.90
C ALA A 163 23.08 17.03 -13.30
N LYS A 164 22.34 16.53 -14.30
CA LYS A 164 22.66 16.64 -15.73
C LYS A 164 21.65 17.53 -16.42
N PHE A 165 22.11 18.48 -17.21
CA PHE A 165 21.27 19.47 -17.89
C PHE A 165 21.19 19.22 -19.40
N ALA A 166 20.19 19.80 -20.06
CA ALA A 166 19.89 19.59 -21.47
C ALA A 166 21.01 20.01 -22.44
N ASP A 167 21.93 20.86 -22.03
CA ASP A 167 23.12 21.26 -22.78
C ASP A 167 24.31 20.29 -22.60
N GLY A 168 24.12 19.21 -21.84
CA GLY A 168 25.15 18.23 -21.51
C GLY A 168 26.03 18.62 -20.31
N SER A 169 25.84 19.80 -19.73
CA SER A 169 26.57 20.20 -18.52
C SER A 169 26.14 19.37 -17.31
N THR A 170 27.05 19.23 -16.33
CA THR A 170 26.79 18.51 -15.08
C THR A 170 27.22 19.32 -13.88
N ARG A 171 26.56 19.13 -12.74
CA ARG A 171 26.87 19.85 -11.50
C ARG A 171 26.63 18.98 -10.28
N ASP A 172 27.55 19.05 -9.32
CA ASP A 172 27.32 18.50 -7.98
C ASP A 172 26.30 19.38 -7.24
N VAL A 173 25.15 18.77 -6.96
CA VAL A 173 24.02 19.40 -6.27
C VAL A 173 23.77 18.76 -4.90
N THR A 174 24.70 17.95 -4.39
CA THR A 174 24.54 17.18 -3.13
C THR A 174 24.07 18.06 -1.97
N ARG A 175 24.68 19.23 -1.80
CA ARG A 175 24.32 20.16 -0.72
C ARG A 175 22.95 20.82 -0.92
N LEU A 176 22.53 21.00 -2.18
CA LEU A 176 21.24 21.58 -2.55
C LEU A 176 20.12 20.53 -2.65
N ALA A 177 20.46 19.25 -2.69
CA ALA A 177 19.50 18.15 -2.76
C ALA A 177 18.81 17.95 -1.40
N CYS A 178 17.52 17.64 -1.45
CA CYS A 178 16.73 17.23 -0.29
C CYS A 178 16.91 15.72 -0.08
N PHE A 179 17.06 15.30 1.17
CA PHE A 179 17.19 13.90 1.56
C PHE A 179 16.05 13.55 2.51
N ASP A 180 15.24 12.57 2.15
CA ASP A 180 14.13 12.07 2.95
C ASP A 180 14.33 10.57 3.20
N SER A 181 14.20 10.11 4.45
CA SER A 181 14.32 8.70 4.81
C SER A 181 12.96 8.01 4.87
N SER A 182 12.86 6.78 4.37
CA SER A 182 11.65 5.96 4.47
C SER A 182 11.38 5.47 5.90
N GLN A 183 12.43 5.37 6.74
CA GLN A 183 12.34 4.90 8.13
C GLN A 183 13.30 5.67 9.04
N PRO A 184 12.97 5.88 10.33
CA PRO A 184 13.83 6.58 11.28
C PRO A 184 14.91 5.65 11.84
N ILE A 185 15.71 5.03 10.98
CA ILE A 185 16.85 4.18 11.36
C ILE A 185 18.21 4.80 10.97
N VAL A 186 18.18 5.98 10.34
CA VAL A 186 19.35 6.74 9.92
C VAL A 186 19.16 8.24 10.17
N GLY A 187 20.26 8.91 10.49
CA GLY A 187 20.40 10.37 10.40
C GLY A 187 21.08 10.77 9.10
N ILE A 188 20.67 11.89 8.50
CA ILE A 188 21.25 12.39 7.24
C ILE A 188 21.75 13.82 7.41
N SER A 189 23.03 14.06 7.14
CA SER A 189 23.63 15.39 7.21
C SER A 189 23.26 16.26 6.00
N VAL A 190 23.47 17.58 6.11
CA VAL A 190 23.27 18.52 5.00
C VAL A 190 24.12 18.19 3.76
N ASP A 191 25.32 17.63 3.98
CA ASP A 191 26.26 17.22 2.92
C ASP A 191 26.04 15.78 2.41
N GLY A 192 24.89 15.16 2.70
CA GLY A 192 24.53 13.85 2.16
C GLY A 192 25.19 12.65 2.85
N VAL A 193 25.75 12.80 4.05
CA VAL A 193 26.24 11.67 4.85
C VAL A 193 25.07 11.02 5.59
N VAL A 194 24.78 9.77 5.25
CA VAL A 194 23.80 8.92 5.93
C VAL A 194 24.52 8.12 7.00
N ARG A 195 24.10 8.23 8.24
CA ARG A 195 24.66 7.51 9.39
C ARG A 195 23.60 6.64 10.04
N ARG A 196 23.97 5.40 10.33
CA ARG A 196 23.16 4.41 11.03
C ARG A 196 22.82 4.87 12.44
N GLU A 197 21.55 4.78 12.80
CA GLU A 197 21.07 4.84 14.19
C GLU A 197 20.63 3.46 14.68
N ARG A 198 20.01 2.66 13.81
CA ARG A 198 19.59 1.27 14.05
C ARG A 198 19.95 0.38 12.86
N PHE A 199 20.05 -0.93 13.09
CA PHE A 199 20.22 -1.90 11.99
C PHE A 199 18.92 -2.05 11.20
N GLY A 200 19.04 -2.44 9.94
CA GLY A 200 17.91 -2.63 9.03
C GLY A 200 18.13 -1.98 7.67
N GLU A 201 17.09 -2.08 6.85
CA GLU A 201 17.07 -1.51 5.50
C GLU A 201 16.34 -0.18 5.48
N VAL A 202 16.80 0.75 4.66
CA VAL A 202 16.22 2.06 4.48
C VAL A 202 16.33 2.51 3.03
N THR A 203 15.27 3.16 2.54
CA THR A 203 15.34 3.90 1.28
C THR A 203 15.49 5.37 1.60
N VAL A 204 16.58 5.97 1.12
CA VAL A 204 16.81 7.42 1.15
C VAL A 204 16.41 8.01 -0.19
N VAL A 205 15.38 8.85 -0.21
CA VAL A 205 14.96 9.57 -1.40
C VAL A 205 15.78 10.85 -1.50
N VAL A 206 16.53 10.96 -2.59
CA VAL A 206 17.31 12.15 -2.93
C VAL A 206 16.55 12.93 -3.99
N ARG A 207 16.21 14.19 -3.70
CA ARG A 207 15.44 15.04 -4.60
C ARG A 207 16.18 16.33 -4.93
N PHE A 208 16.19 16.69 -6.21
CA PHE A 208 16.67 17.97 -6.69
C PHE A 208 15.69 18.50 -7.74
N LEU A 209 15.05 19.63 -7.44
CA LEU A 209 13.94 20.19 -8.24
C LEU A 209 12.84 19.14 -8.49
N ASP A 210 12.54 18.84 -9.75
CA ASP A 210 11.52 17.89 -10.21
C ASP A 210 12.04 16.45 -10.36
N GLN A 211 13.33 16.20 -10.11
CA GLN A 211 13.94 14.87 -10.16
C GLN A 211 14.06 14.27 -8.76
N GLN A 212 13.79 12.96 -8.67
CA GLN A 212 13.92 12.19 -7.45
C GLN A 212 14.55 10.82 -7.75
N VAL A 213 15.47 10.39 -6.88
CA VAL A 213 16.19 9.12 -6.99
C VAL A 213 16.13 8.40 -5.65
N PRO A 214 15.54 7.19 -5.57
CA PRO A 214 15.63 6.35 -4.38
C PRO A 214 17.01 5.70 -4.28
N VAL A 215 17.62 5.76 -3.11
CA VAL A 215 18.87 5.06 -2.76
C VAL A 215 18.57 4.01 -1.71
N ARG A 216 18.94 2.75 -1.95
CA ARG A 216 18.68 1.64 -1.03
C ARG A 216 19.91 1.34 -0.20
N LEU A 217 19.80 1.48 1.12
CA LEU A 217 20.87 1.22 2.06
C LEU A 217 20.44 0.13 3.02
N ALA A 218 21.36 -0.76 3.35
CA ALA A 218 21.16 -1.76 4.39
C ALA A 218 22.29 -1.66 5.40
N PHE A 219 21.95 -1.52 6.67
CA PHE A 219 22.92 -1.48 7.75
C PHE A 219 22.83 -2.78 8.55
N LEU A 220 23.91 -3.57 8.50
CA LEU A 220 23.93 -4.95 8.96
C LEU A 220 24.89 -5.12 10.16
N PRO A 221 24.50 -5.91 11.18
CA PRO A 221 25.41 -6.27 12.26
C PRO A 221 26.55 -7.17 11.75
N ALA A 222 27.72 -7.10 12.41
CA ALA A 222 28.90 -7.85 11.96
C ALA A 222 28.67 -9.37 11.92
N ARG A 223 27.93 -9.93 12.89
CA ARG A 223 27.64 -11.37 13.02
C ARG A 223 28.86 -12.25 12.74
N PRO A 224 29.92 -12.18 13.57
CA PRO A 224 31.12 -13.00 13.37
C PRO A 224 30.75 -14.48 13.39
N GLY A 225 31.19 -15.22 12.37
CA GLY A 225 30.86 -16.64 12.23
C GLY A 225 29.46 -16.92 11.66
N PHE A 226 28.77 -15.94 11.07
CA PHE A 226 27.54 -16.18 10.32
C PHE A 226 27.77 -17.24 9.23
N VAL A 227 27.00 -18.32 9.30
CA VAL A 227 26.93 -19.36 8.28
C VAL A 227 25.53 -19.34 7.70
N ALA A 228 25.44 -19.12 6.39
CA ALA A 228 24.17 -19.18 5.67
C ALA A 228 23.61 -20.61 5.75
N GLN A 229 22.43 -20.73 6.32
CA GLN A 229 21.70 -21.98 6.46
C GLN A 229 20.28 -21.75 5.98
N ALA A 230 19.87 -22.46 4.94
CA ALA A 230 18.52 -22.44 4.42
C ALA A 230 18.13 -23.87 3.98
N PRO A 231 16.84 -24.24 4.07
CA PRO A 231 16.38 -25.48 3.47
C PRO A 231 16.59 -25.44 1.94
N PRO A 232 16.72 -26.60 1.28
CA PRO A 232 16.79 -26.63 -0.19
C PRO A 232 15.59 -25.92 -0.81
N PRO A 233 15.81 -24.99 -1.77
CA PRO A 233 14.73 -24.27 -2.42
C PRO A 233 13.81 -25.24 -3.15
N ALA A 234 12.50 -25.03 -3.05
CA ALA A 234 11.50 -25.81 -3.77
C ALA A 234 11.19 -25.22 -5.15
N ASN A 235 11.28 -23.89 -5.29
CA ASN A 235 11.11 -23.17 -6.55
C ASN A 235 11.84 -21.82 -6.54
N PHE A 236 11.68 -21.04 -7.62
CA PHE A 236 12.35 -19.75 -7.81
C PHE A 236 12.03 -18.72 -6.71
N ILE A 237 10.89 -18.80 -6.02
CA ILE A 237 10.54 -17.87 -4.92
C ILE A 237 11.58 -18.02 -3.81
N ASP A 238 11.88 -19.25 -3.44
CA ASP A 238 12.83 -19.58 -2.39
C ASP A 238 14.24 -19.10 -2.78
N GLU A 239 14.63 -19.28 -4.04
CA GLU A 239 15.91 -18.80 -4.55
C GLU A 239 16.05 -17.27 -4.40
N GLN A 240 15.03 -16.50 -4.81
CA GLN A 240 15.07 -15.04 -4.73
C GLN A 240 15.04 -14.53 -3.27
N VAL A 241 14.27 -15.17 -2.39
CA VAL A 241 14.20 -14.78 -0.97
C VAL A 241 15.46 -15.20 -0.23
N PHE A 242 15.95 -16.42 -0.39
CA PHE A 242 17.18 -16.87 0.27
C PHE A 242 18.41 -16.10 -0.19
N ALA A 243 18.49 -15.72 -1.48
CA ALA A 243 19.54 -14.83 -1.96
C ALA A 243 19.51 -13.48 -1.22
N LYS A 244 18.33 -12.89 -1.02
CA LYS A 244 18.16 -11.65 -0.26
C LYS A 244 18.54 -11.81 1.22
N LEU A 245 18.06 -12.86 1.89
CA LEU A 245 18.39 -13.13 3.29
C LEU A 245 19.90 -13.34 3.50
N HIS A 246 20.56 -14.03 2.57
CA HIS A 246 22.01 -14.22 2.60
C HIS A 246 22.76 -12.89 2.53
N LEU A 247 22.36 -11.97 1.63
CA LEU A 247 22.94 -10.62 1.55
C LEU A 247 22.77 -9.84 2.86
N LEU A 248 21.65 -10.04 3.55
CA LEU A 248 21.34 -9.42 4.84
C LEU A 248 21.95 -10.15 6.04
N ARG A 249 22.73 -11.22 5.82
CA ARG A 249 23.30 -12.09 6.87
C ARG A 249 22.24 -12.67 7.81
N MET A 250 21.11 -13.08 7.25
CA MET A 250 19.99 -13.72 7.96
C MET A 250 19.77 -15.14 7.45
N ASN A 251 19.35 -16.03 8.35
CA ASN A 251 18.85 -17.35 8.04
C ASN A 251 17.32 -17.37 8.14
N PRO A 252 16.59 -18.01 7.22
CA PRO A 252 15.17 -18.25 7.40
C PRO A 252 14.91 -19.10 8.65
N SER A 253 13.71 -18.99 9.21
CA SER A 253 13.25 -19.89 10.28
C SER A 253 13.10 -21.34 9.79
N ASP A 254 12.95 -22.27 10.73
CA ASP A 254 12.68 -23.67 10.39
C ASP A 254 11.36 -23.83 9.63
N LEU A 255 11.18 -24.95 8.95
CA LEU A 255 9.89 -25.27 8.34
C LEU A 255 8.83 -25.56 9.41
N CYS A 256 7.60 -25.11 9.18
CA CYS A 256 6.48 -25.45 10.03
C CYS A 256 6.10 -26.93 9.91
N ASP A 257 5.48 -27.48 10.96
CA ASP A 257 4.94 -28.82 10.94
C ASP A 257 3.68 -28.93 10.05
N ASP A 258 3.22 -30.15 9.85
CA ASP A 258 2.10 -30.43 8.94
C ASP A 258 0.75 -29.91 9.46
N THR A 259 0.54 -29.90 10.77
CA THR A 259 -0.69 -29.38 11.37
C THR A 259 -0.77 -27.86 11.25
N THR A 260 0.34 -27.16 11.46
CA THR A 260 0.47 -25.72 11.18
C THR A 260 0.26 -25.44 9.70
N PHE A 261 0.92 -26.18 8.79
CA PHE A 261 0.75 -25.98 7.36
C PHE A 261 -0.71 -26.15 6.91
N LEU A 262 -1.37 -27.22 7.33
CA LEU A 262 -2.77 -27.48 6.98
C LEU A 262 -3.68 -26.36 7.49
N ARG A 263 -3.60 -26.02 8.77
CA ARG A 263 -4.44 -24.97 9.37
C ARG A 263 -4.25 -23.64 8.65
N ARG A 264 -2.99 -23.28 8.37
CA ARG A 264 -2.61 -22.10 7.62
C ARG A 264 -3.21 -22.07 6.21
N ALA A 265 -3.04 -23.16 5.46
CA ALA A 265 -3.56 -23.30 4.11
C ALA A 265 -5.09 -23.25 4.06
N SER A 266 -5.77 -23.90 5.01
CA SER A 266 -7.24 -23.88 5.13
C SER A 266 -7.76 -22.46 5.39
N PHE A 267 -7.13 -21.69 6.28
CA PHE A 267 -7.54 -20.30 6.49
C PHE A 267 -7.29 -19.41 5.28
N ASP A 268 -6.12 -19.51 4.65
CA ASP A 268 -5.76 -18.64 3.54
C ASP A 268 -6.59 -18.91 2.27
N LEU A 269 -7.00 -20.18 2.05
CA LEU A 269 -7.78 -20.58 0.90
C LEU A 269 -9.29 -20.60 1.16
N LEU A 270 -9.76 -21.20 2.25
CA LEU A 270 -11.18 -21.45 2.50
C LEU A 270 -11.82 -20.48 3.48
N GLY A 271 -11.00 -19.75 4.25
CA GLY A 271 -11.47 -18.89 5.33
C GLY A 271 -11.96 -19.64 6.57
N ILE A 272 -11.68 -20.93 6.70
CA ILE A 272 -12.16 -21.80 7.79
C ILE A 272 -11.08 -22.80 8.22
N PRO A 273 -11.11 -23.30 9.47
CA PRO A 273 -10.18 -24.34 9.90
C PRO A 273 -10.51 -25.69 9.23
N PRO A 274 -9.56 -26.63 9.14
CA PRO A 274 -9.87 -28.00 8.78
C PRO A 274 -10.73 -28.67 9.87
N THR A 275 -11.44 -29.72 9.49
CA THR A 275 -12.12 -30.62 10.43
C THR A 275 -11.09 -31.50 11.17
N ALA A 276 -11.48 -32.07 12.31
CA ALA A 276 -10.64 -32.98 13.07
C ALA A 276 -10.18 -34.20 12.25
N THR A 277 -11.07 -34.73 11.39
CA THR A 277 -10.77 -35.84 10.49
C THR A 277 -9.76 -35.45 9.41
N GLU A 278 -9.95 -34.32 8.74
CA GLU A 278 -8.99 -33.81 7.75
C GLU A 278 -7.61 -33.60 8.38
N ALA A 279 -7.56 -33.02 9.58
CA ALA A 279 -6.32 -32.76 10.31
C ALA A 279 -5.55 -34.03 10.66
N ARG A 280 -6.23 -35.04 11.22
CA ARG A 280 -5.61 -36.33 11.54
C ARG A 280 -5.13 -37.06 10.29
N ASN A 281 -5.94 -37.09 9.24
CA ASN A 281 -5.59 -37.75 7.98
C ASN A 281 -4.34 -37.11 7.37
N PHE A 282 -4.25 -35.78 7.35
CA PHE A 282 -3.09 -35.07 6.80
C PHE A 282 -1.82 -35.26 7.64
N ALA A 283 -1.95 -35.25 8.97
CA ALA A 283 -0.83 -35.51 9.88
C ALA A 283 -0.26 -36.93 9.70
N GLN A 284 -1.11 -37.91 9.39
CA GLN A 284 -0.71 -39.30 9.16
C GLN A 284 -0.26 -39.58 7.72
N ASP A 285 -0.60 -38.72 6.76
CA ASP A 285 -0.24 -38.89 5.36
C ASP A 285 1.29 -38.84 5.15
N GLN A 286 1.84 -39.89 4.53
CA GLN A 286 3.27 -40.04 4.22
C GLN A 286 3.56 -39.93 2.71
N ARG A 287 2.55 -39.59 1.89
CA ARG A 287 2.74 -39.47 0.44
C ARG A 287 3.68 -38.33 0.10
N LEU A 288 4.56 -38.58 -0.88
CA LEU A 288 5.42 -37.53 -1.44
C LEU A 288 4.56 -36.41 -2.06
N GLY A 289 4.94 -35.17 -1.77
CA GLY A 289 4.23 -33.98 -2.25
C GLY A 289 2.87 -33.74 -1.59
N LYS A 290 2.58 -34.30 -0.41
CA LYS A 290 1.27 -34.15 0.26
C LYS A 290 0.81 -32.70 0.42
N ARG A 291 1.73 -31.75 0.69
CA ARG A 291 1.42 -30.32 0.81
C ARG A 291 0.90 -29.73 -0.51
N GLN A 292 1.53 -30.08 -1.64
CA GLN A 292 1.07 -29.67 -2.97
C GLN A 292 -0.32 -30.24 -3.27
N ARG A 293 -0.52 -31.54 -2.99
CA ARG A 293 -1.80 -32.21 -3.21
C ARG A 293 -2.93 -31.59 -2.37
N LEU A 294 -2.63 -31.22 -1.14
CA LEU A 294 -3.57 -30.51 -0.27
C LEU A 294 -3.96 -29.16 -0.88
N VAL A 295 -2.98 -28.35 -1.33
CA VAL A 295 -3.28 -27.07 -1.98
C VAL A 295 -4.17 -27.28 -3.21
N ASP A 296 -3.87 -28.29 -4.02
CA ASP A 296 -4.69 -28.62 -5.19
C ASP A 296 -6.13 -28.99 -4.83
N GLU A 297 -6.32 -29.80 -3.77
CA GLU A 297 -7.63 -30.17 -3.26
C GLU A 297 -8.41 -28.95 -2.73
N LEU A 298 -7.78 -28.12 -1.90
CA LEU A 298 -8.41 -26.94 -1.31
C LEU A 298 -8.86 -25.93 -2.37
N LEU A 299 -8.13 -25.78 -3.48
CA LEU A 299 -8.51 -24.86 -4.57
C LEU A 299 -9.76 -25.32 -5.35
N THR A 300 -10.12 -26.61 -5.27
CA THR A 300 -11.34 -27.14 -5.92
C THR A 300 -12.61 -26.98 -5.08
N ARG A 301 -12.46 -26.60 -3.81
CA ARG A 301 -13.57 -26.47 -2.87
C ARG A 301 -14.36 -25.18 -3.11
N SER A 302 -15.68 -25.24 -2.93
CA SER A 302 -16.55 -24.08 -3.14
C SER A 302 -16.26 -22.93 -2.16
N GLU A 303 -15.74 -23.26 -0.98
CA GLU A 303 -15.35 -22.29 0.04
C GLU A 303 -14.19 -21.40 -0.41
N PHE A 304 -13.34 -21.86 -1.33
CA PHE A 304 -12.31 -21.02 -1.94
C PHE A 304 -12.93 -19.85 -2.70
N ALA A 305 -13.95 -20.13 -3.53
CA ALA A 305 -14.65 -19.10 -4.27
C ALA A 305 -15.42 -18.14 -3.35
N ASP A 306 -16.07 -18.66 -2.30
CA ASP A 306 -16.77 -17.84 -1.31
C ASP A 306 -15.79 -16.85 -0.64
N PHE A 307 -14.68 -17.35 -0.10
CA PHE A 307 -13.75 -16.55 0.68
C PHE A 307 -12.96 -15.56 -0.17
N TRP A 308 -12.51 -15.95 -1.36
CA TRP A 308 -11.77 -15.04 -2.25
C TRP A 308 -12.69 -14.02 -2.94
N ALA A 309 -13.99 -14.30 -3.07
CA ALA A 309 -14.96 -13.30 -3.54
C ALA A 309 -15.08 -12.12 -2.58
N LEU A 310 -14.97 -12.34 -1.26
CA LEU A 310 -15.01 -11.25 -0.28
C LEU A 310 -13.90 -10.23 -0.48
N LYS A 311 -12.67 -10.69 -0.77
CA LYS A 311 -11.51 -9.81 -1.02
C LYS A 311 -11.79 -8.85 -2.17
N TRP A 312 -12.41 -9.36 -3.24
CA TRP A 312 -12.84 -8.54 -4.38
C TRP A 312 -14.07 -7.69 -4.05
N ALA A 313 -15.04 -8.22 -3.32
CA ALA A 313 -16.23 -7.48 -2.92
C ALA A 313 -15.90 -6.26 -2.06
N ASP A 314 -14.87 -6.37 -1.22
CA ASP A 314 -14.34 -5.27 -0.42
C ASP A 314 -13.73 -4.17 -1.33
N LEU A 315 -12.84 -4.54 -2.25
CA LEU A 315 -12.19 -3.60 -3.18
C LEU A 315 -13.16 -2.96 -4.19
N LEU A 316 -14.15 -3.72 -4.65
CA LEU A 316 -15.13 -3.29 -5.66
C LEU A 316 -16.37 -2.62 -5.04
N ARG A 317 -16.33 -2.38 -3.72
CA ARG A 317 -17.36 -1.65 -2.96
C ARG A 317 -18.76 -2.26 -3.13
N VAL A 318 -18.85 -3.59 -2.98
CA VAL A 318 -20.11 -4.33 -3.11
C VAL A 318 -20.96 -4.11 -1.87
N GLU A 319 -21.78 -3.05 -1.87
CA GLU A 319 -22.59 -2.62 -0.73
C GLU A 319 -23.96 -2.06 -1.12
N GLU A 320 -24.97 -2.31 -0.29
CA GLU A 320 -26.39 -2.15 -0.63
C GLU A 320 -26.83 -0.69 -0.76
N LYS A 321 -26.14 0.27 -0.14
CA LYS A 321 -26.55 1.68 -0.19
C LYS A 321 -26.44 2.23 -1.62
N THR A 322 -25.38 1.89 -2.35
CA THR A 322 -25.18 2.33 -3.73
C THR A 322 -25.64 1.32 -4.78
N LEU A 323 -25.61 0.03 -4.45
CA LEU A 323 -25.91 -1.05 -5.39
C LEU A 323 -27.27 -1.71 -5.19
N ASP A 324 -28.04 -1.37 -4.15
CA ASP A 324 -29.24 -2.09 -3.70
C ASP A 324 -29.02 -3.59 -3.44
N ARG A 325 -30.06 -4.28 -2.97
CA ARG A 325 -29.97 -5.72 -2.63
C ARG A 325 -29.75 -6.60 -3.87
N LYS A 326 -30.40 -6.27 -4.99
CA LYS A 326 -30.34 -7.08 -6.21
C LYS A 326 -29.02 -6.84 -6.94
N GLY A 327 -28.53 -5.61 -7.01
CA GLY A 327 -27.21 -5.29 -7.56
C GLY A 327 -26.08 -5.92 -6.74
N VAL A 328 -26.16 -5.88 -5.40
CA VAL A 328 -25.21 -6.62 -4.54
C VAL A 328 -25.24 -8.11 -4.83
N ALA A 329 -26.41 -8.74 -4.84
CA ALA A 329 -26.52 -10.19 -5.03
C ALA A 329 -25.97 -10.64 -6.40
N THR A 330 -26.35 -9.94 -7.47
CA THR A 330 -25.93 -10.27 -8.84
C THR A 330 -24.45 -10.00 -9.07
N PHE A 331 -23.93 -8.87 -8.59
CA PHE A 331 -22.52 -8.54 -8.76
C PHE A 331 -21.61 -9.47 -7.94
N HIS A 332 -21.97 -9.75 -6.69
CA HIS A 332 -21.25 -10.70 -5.86
C HIS A 332 -21.25 -12.12 -6.47
N ALA A 333 -22.40 -12.58 -6.99
CA ALA A 333 -22.49 -13.87 -7.67
C ALA A 333 -21.52 -13.94 -8.87
N TRP A 334 -21.47 -12.90 -9.71
CA TRP A 334 -20.53 -12.86 -10.83
C TRP A 334 -19.05 -12.88 -10.39
N ILE A 335 -18.69 -12.17 -9.32
CA ILE A 335 -17.33 -12.19 -8.75
C ILE A 335 -16.99 -13.62 -8.30
N ARG A 336 -17.88 -14.22 -7.50
CA ARG A 336 -17.71 -15.57 -6.96
C ARG A 336 -17.59 -16.62 -8.07
N ASP A 337 -18.45 -16.56 -9.07
CA ASP A 337 -18.45 -17.51 -10.19
C ASP A 337 -17.20 -17.35 -11.06
N SER A 338 -16.69 -16.13 -11.22
CA SER A 338 -15.41 -15.88 -11.90
C SER A 338 -14.24 -16.55 -11.17
N ILE A 339 -14.24 -16.56 -9.84
CA ILE A 339 -13.22 -17.26 -9.05
C ILE A 339 -13.41 -18.78 -9.11
N ALA A 340 -14.65 -19.25 -8.97
CA ALA A 340 -14.98 -20.68 -9.00
C ALA A 340 -14.60 -21.35 -10.32
N THR A 341 -14.72 -20.62 -11.44
CA THR A 341 -14.38 -21.10 -12.78
C THR A 341 -12.92 -20.86 -13.16
N ASN A 342 -12.08 -20.37 -12.24
CA ASN A 342 -10.71 -19.95 -12.49
C ASN A 342 -10.57 -19.00 -13.70
N LYS A 343 -11.47 -18.01 -13.79
CA LYS A 343 -11.39 -16.99 -14.85
C LYS A 343 -10.04 -16.27 -14.75
N PRO A 344 -9.27 -16.19 -15.86
CA PRO A 344 -8.04 -15.40 -15.91
C PRO A 344 -8.27 -13.96 -15.43
N LEU A 345 -7.35 -13.43 -14.63
CA LEU A 345 -7.57 -12.14 -13.98
C LEU A 345 -7.61 -10.97 -14.96
N ASP A 346 -6.86 -11.04 -16.05
CA ASP A 346 -6.93 -10.09 -17.16
C ASP A 346 -8.32 -10.07 -17.81
N VAL A 347 -8.95 -11.23 -18.00
CA VAL A 347 -10.32 -11.34 -18.52
C VAL A 347 -11.34 -10.79 -17.52
N PHE A 348 -11.22 -11.14 -16.24
CA PHE A 348 -12.08 -10.61 -15.18
C PHE A 348 -12.06 -9.08 -15.13
N VAL A 349 -10.86 -8.47 -15.16
CA VAL A 349 -10.71 -7.02 -15.11
C VAL A 349 -11.14 -6.38 -16.43
N HIS A 350 -10.88 -7.01 -17.57
CA HIS A 350 -11.30 -6.51 -18.88
C HIS A 350 -12.82 -6.40 -18.96
N GLU A 351 -13.54 -7.48 -18.60
CA GLU A 351 -15.00 -7.51 -18.54
C GLU A 351 -15.55 -6.44 -17.59
N LEU A 352 -14.93 -6.28 -16.43
CA LEU A 352 -15.31 -5.29 -15.43
C LEU A 352 -15.20 -3.86 -15.98
N ILE A 353 -14.06 -3.51 -16.57
CA ILE A 353 -13.80 -2.16 -17.06
C ILE A 353 -14.60 -1.89 -18.35
N ALA A 354 -14.69 -2.84 -19.28
CA ALA A 354 -15.42 -2.64 -20.53
C ALA A 354 -16.95 -2.69 -20.38
N SER A 355 -17.46 -3.01 -19.19
CA SER A 355 -18.88 -3.21 -18.90
C SER A 355 -19.76 -1.99 -19.16
N ARG A 356 -20.98 -2.26 -19.65
CA ARG A 356 -22.01 -1.28 -20.03
C ARG A 356 -23.37 -1.97 -20.11
N GLY A 357 -24.44 -1.19 -20.10
CA GLY A 357 -25.82 -1.69 -20.15
C GLY A 357 -26.45 -1.80 -18.76
N SER A 358 -27.41 -2.73 -18.61
CA SER A 358 -28.16 -2.89 -17.36
C SER A 358 -27.29 -3.36 -16.21
N THR A 359 -27.47 -2.73 -15.06
CA THR A 359 -26.80 -3.12 -13.81
C THR A 359 -27.37 -4.39 -13.18
N TYR A 360 -28.45 -4.97 -13.72
CA TYR A 360 -28.98 -6.25 -13.30
C TYR A 360 -28.67 -7.37 -14.29
N GLU A 361 -28.73 -7.09 -15.59
CA GLU A 361 -28.47 -8.08 -16.64
C GLU A 361 -26.98 -8.21 -16.97
N GLN A 362 -26.19 -7.16 -16.75
CA GLN A 362 -24.73 -7.14 -16.91
C GLN A 362 -24.07 -6.83 -15.55
N PRO A 363 -23.93 -7.82 -14.66
CA PRO A 363 -23.50 -7.60 -13.27
C PRO A 363 -22.22 -6.77 -13.06
N PRO A 364 -21.15 -6.89 -13.89
CA PRO A 364 -19.93 -6.09 -13.71
C PRO A 364 -20.16 -4.58 -13.79
N THR A 365 -21.24 -4.17 -14.46
CA THR A 365 -21.64 -2.77 -14.61
C THR A 365 -21.94 -2.08 -13.27
N ASN A 366 -22.24 -2.85 -12.21
CA ASN A 366 -22.38 -2.32 -10.86
C ASN A 366 -21.11 -1.64 -10.33
N PHE A 367 -19.92 -1.99 -10.86
CA PHE A 367 -18.68 -1.27 -10.59
C PHE A 367 -18.87 0.24 -10.78
N TYR A 368 -19.47 0.65 -11.90
CA TYR A 368 -19.70 2.06 -12.15
C TYR A 368 -20.74 2.65 -11.19
N ARG A 369 -21.74 1.92 -10.71
CA ARG A 369 -22.70 2.45 -9.73
C ARG A 369 -22.03 2.86 -8.41
N ALA A 370 -21.08 2.06 -7.94
CA ALA A 370 -20.32 2.36 -6.72
C ALA A 370 -19.42 3.61 -6.89
N MET A 371 -18.93 3.87 -8.11
CA MET A 371 -18.04 4.99 -8.45
C MET A 371 -18.68 5.92 -9.49
N ARG A 372 -19.50 6.87 -9.01
CA ARG A 372 -20.35 7.69 -9.89
C ARG A 372 -19.62 8.70 -10.76
N ASP A 373 -18.58 9.36 -10.25
CA ASP A 373 -17.90 10.43 -10.97
C ASP A 373 -16.57 9.96 -11.59
N PRO A 374 -16.10 10.62 -12.67
CA PRO A 374 -14.89 10.21 -13.38
C PRO A 374 -13.63 10.22 -12.52
N ILE A 375 -13.54 11.11 -11.53
CA ILE A 375 -12.39 11.21 -10.64
C ILE A 375 -12.34 9.98 -9.73
N THR A 376 -13.44 9.65 -9.05
CA THR A 376 -13.49 8.49 -8.17
C THR A 376 -13.23 7.19 -8.93
N ARG A 377 -13.74 7.04 -10.15
CA ARG A 377 -13.43 5.87 -11.01
C ARG A 377 -11.93 5.78 -11.30
N ALA A 378 -11.33 6.90 -11.68
CA ALA A 378 -9.93 6.95 -12.06
C ALA A 378 -8.99 6.67 -10.88
N GLU A 379 -9.28 7.23 -9.71
CA GLU A 379 -8.55 6.93 -8.47
C GLU A 379 -8.66 5.43 -8.12
N THR A 380 -9.88 4.86 -8.14
CA THR A 380 -10.08 3.43 -7.84
C THR A 380 -9.37 2.52 -8.84
N VAL A 381 -9.50 2.77 -10.14
CA VAL A 381 -8.86 1.91 -11.16
C VAL A 381 -7.34 1.97 -11.04
N ALA A 382 -6.76 3.15 -10.79
CA ALA A 382 -5.32 3.29 -10.57
C ALA A 382 -4.86 2.58 -9.30
N GLN A 383 -5.58 2.73 -8.18
CA GLN A 383 -5.19 2.16 -6.90
C GLN A 383 -5.37 0.63 -6.89
N VAL A 384 -6.52 0.12 -7.33
CA VAL A 384 -6.83 -1.32 -7.30
C VAL A 384 -5.98 -2.09 -8.30
N PHE A 385 -5.92 -1.64 -9.56
CA PHE A 385 -5.33 -2.44 -10.64
C PHE A 385 -3.90 -2.07 -11.01
N LEU A 386 -3.41 -0.88 -10.63
CA LEU A 386 -2.02 -0.47 -10.88
C LEU A 386 -1.23 -0.23 -9.60
N GLY A 387 -1.87 -0.36 -8.43
CA GLY A 387 -1.26 -0.04 -7.15
C GLY A 387 -0.74 1.40 -7.09
N THR A 388 -1.41 2.34 -7.76
CA THR A 388 -0.97 3.72 -7.90
C THR A 388 -1.93 4.66 -7.18
N ARG A 389 -1.43 5.37 -6.15
CA ARG A 389 -2.20 6.35 -5.38
C ARG A 389 -2.09 7.75 -6.00
N LEU A 390 -3.17 8.19 -6.63
CA LEU A 390 -3.19 9.43 -7.41
C LEU A 390 -3.71 10.65 -6.64
N GLN A 391 -4.27 10.46 -5.45
CA GLN A 391 -5.03 11.48 -4.72
C GLN A 391 -4.22 12.77 -4.45
N CYS A 392 -2.92 12.65 -4.17
CA CYS A 392 -2.06 13.83 -4.00
C CYS A 392 -1.92 14.65 -5.29
N ALA A 393 -1.96 14.00 -6.45
CA ALA A 393 -1.86 14.65 -7.75
C ALA A 393 -3.11 15.47 -8.12
N LYS A 394 -4.20 15.36 -7.35
CA LYS A 394 -5.45 16.09 -7.56
C LYS A 394 -5.27 17.59 -7.40
N CYS A 395 -4.53 18.03 -6.39
CA CYS A 395 -4.40 19.45 -6.03
C CYS A 395 -3.08 20.09 -6.48
N HIS A 396 -2.01 19.30 -6.57
CA HIS A 396 -0.65 19.70 -6.99
C HIS A 396 0.03 18.49 -7.64
N ASN A 397 1.28 18.58 -8.12
CA ASN A 397 1.98 17.38 -8.61
C ASN A 397 2.26 16.41 -7.46
N HIS A 398 2.24 15.10 -7.72
CA HIS A 398 2.44 14.12 -6.66
C HIS A 398 3.82 14.33 -6.00
N PRO A 399 3.88 14.52 -4.67
CA PRO A 399 5.12 14.95 -4.01
C PRO A 399 6.18 13.84 -4.01
N PHE A 400 5.76 12.58 -3.96
CA PHE A 400 6.62 11.41 -3.82
C PHE A 400 6.62 10.48 -5.05
N ASP A 401 6.02 10.93 -6.15
CA ASP A 401 5.84 10.12 -7.36
C ASP A 401 5.91 11.04 -8.59
N ARG A 402 6.05 10.47 -9.77
CA ARG A 402 6.24 11.20 -11.03
C ARG A 402 4.97 11.85 -11.58
N TRP A 403 3.81 11.57 -11.00
CA TRP A 403 2.52 11.95 -11.57
C TRP A 403 2.26 13.44 -11.40
N THR A 404 2.02 14.12 -12.51
CA THR A 404 1.63 15.54 -12.50
C THR A 404 0.11 15.69 -12.32
N GLN A 405 -0.33 16.89 -11.95
CA GLN A 405 -1.76 17.22 -11.95
C GLN A 405 -2.39 17.05 -13.34
N THR A 406 -1.65 17.35 -14.41
CA THR A 406 -2.11 17.10 -15.78
C THR A 406 -2.26 15.61 -16.08
N ASP A 407 -1.35 14.75 -15.60
CA ASP A 407 -1.49 13.29 -15.75
C ASP A 407 -2.72 12.77 -15.02
N TYR A 408 -2.96 13.25 -13.79
CA TYR A 408 -4.11 12.92 -12.98
C TYR A 408 -5.43 13.19 -13.72
N TYR A 409 -5.61 14.43 -14.22
CA TYR A 409 -6.85 14.81 -14.90
C TYR A 409 -6.96 14.20 -16.30
N GLY A 410 -5.83 13.96 -16.97
CA GLY A 410 -5.80 13.20 -18.24
C GLY A 410 -6.25 11.76 -18.06
N TRP A 411 -5.84 11.11 -16.97
CA TRP A 411 -6.32 9.76 -16.61
C TRP A 411 -7.80 9.78 -16.23
N ALA A 412 -8.23 10.73 -15.40
CA ALA A 412 -9.65 10.90 -15.06
C ALA A 412 -10.53 11.11 -16.29
N ASN A 413 -10.00 11.78 -17.30
CA ASN A 413 -10.73 12.05 -18.53
C ASN A 413 -11.00 10.80 -19.40
N GLN A 414 -10.34 9.67 -19.13
CA GLN A 414 -10.69 8.40 -19.76
C GLN A 414 -12.11 7.93 -19.37
N PHE A 415 -12.56 8.28 -18.17
CA PHE A 415 -13.86 7.86 -17.61
C PHE A 415 -14.96 8.93 -17.73
N ALA A 416 -14.66 10.09 -18.32
CA ALA A 416 -15.57 11.25 -18.39
C ALA A 416 -16.89 10.98 -19.12
N ARG A 417 -16.83 10.05 -20.07
CA ARG A 417 -17.92 9.69 -21.00
C ARG A 417 -18.83 8.59 -20.48
N VAL A 418 -18.50 7.95 -19.35
CA VAL A 418 -19.39 6.97 -18.72
C VAL A 418 -20.52 7.70 -18.00
N LYS A 419 -21.74 7.56 -18.52
CA LYS A 419 -22.99 8.17 -18.05
C LYS A 419 -23.99 7.10 -17.62
N TYR A 420 -25.09 7.55 -17.01
CA TYR A 420 -26.17 6.69 -16.55
C TYR A 420 -27.51 7.17 -17.06
N GLU A 421 -28.37 6.24 -17.44
CA GLU A 421 -29.80 6.42 -17.53
C GLU A 421 -30.45 5.67 -16.36
N VAL A 422 -31.27 6.36 -15.58
CA VAL A 422 -31.95 5.76 -14.42
C VAL A 422 -33.31 5.24 -14.90
N LEU A 423 -33.44 3.91 -14.95
CA LEU A 423 -34.71 3.28 -15.32
C LEU A 423 -35.68 3.29 -14.13
N GLU A 424 -35.16 3.01 -12.93
CA GLU A 424 -35.92 2.97 -11.69
C GLU A 424 -35.06 3.46 -10.52
N ASN A 425 -35.65 4.22 -9.60
CA ASN A 425 -34.98 4.59 -8.35
C ASN A 425 -35.96 4.89 -7.22
N ASN A 426 -36.30 3.86 -6.45
CA ASN A 426 -37.26 3.86 -5.36
C ASN A 426 -36.63 4.25 -4.01
N ARG A 427 -35.86 5.34 -3.97
CA ARG A 427 -35.22 5.81 -2.73
C ARG A 427 -36.27 6.02 -1.64
N ARG A 428 -36.02 5.42 -0.48
CA ARG A 428 -36.92 5.55 0.67
C ARG A 428 -36.61 6.81 1.46
N ASP A 429 -35.33 7.19 1.58
CA ASP A 429 -34.92 8.49 2.11
C ASP A 429 -34.62 9.47 0.98
N LYS A 430 -35.55 10.42 0.75
CA LYS A 430 -35.39 11.44 -0.30
C LYS A 430 -34.25 12.43 0.00
N ASN A 431 -33.77 12.50 1.24
CA ASN A 431 -32.66 13.38 1.63
C ASN A 431 -31.29 12.70 1.48
N ASP A 432 -31.23 11.37 1.35
CA ASP A 432 -29.99 10.66 1.08
C ASP A 432 -29.75 10.53 -0.43
N THR A 433 -28.93 11.42 -0.98
CA THR A 433 -28.59 11.44 -2.41
C THR A 433 -27.69 10.28 -2.84
N HIS A 434 -27.09 9.57 -1.87
CA HIS A 434 -26.21 8.43 -2.12
C HIS A 434 -26.97 7.11 -2.11
N GLU A 435 -28.13 7.04 -1.44
CA GLU A 435 -29.02 5.89 -1.55
C GLU A 435 -29.48 5.69 -3.00
N PHE A 436 -29.48 4.45 -3.46
CA PHE A 436 -30.04 4.07 -4.74
C PHE A 436 -30.73 2.70 -4.63
N ASP A 437 -31.97 2.61 -5.11
CA ASP A 437 -32.80 1.39 -5.05
C ASP A 437 -33.50 1.19 -6.40
N GLY A 438 -32.91 0.43 -7.32
CA GLY A 438 -33.47 0.27 -8.66
C GLY A 438 -32.43 -0.05 -9.74
N GLU A 439 -32.80 0.16 -10.99
CA GLU A 439 -31.98 -0.20 -12.14
C GLU A 439 -31.42 1.02 -12.86
N GLN A 440 -30.16 0.90 -13.33
CA GLN A 440 -29.54 1.87 -14.22
C GLN A 440 -28.97 1.21 -15.46
N LEU A 441 -28.97 1.94 -16.56
CA LEU A 441 -28.17 1.64 -17.74
C LEU A 441 -26.89 2.46 -17.71
N VAL A 442 -25.73 1.81 -17.79
CA VAL A 442 -24.45 2.49 -18.01
C VAL A 442 -24.22 2.66 -19.50
N LEU A 443 -24.03 3.91 -19.92
CA LEU A 443 -23.90 4.32 -21.31
C LEU A 443 -22.57 5.05 -21.53
N ILE A 444 -22.05 4.96 -22.76
CA ILE A 444 -20.86 5.72 -23.18
C ILE A 444 -21.32 6.86 -24.07
N ALA A 445 -21.17 8.10 -23.59
CA ALA A 445 -21.54 9.28 -24.34
C ALA A 445 -20.47 9.66 -25.38
N ASP A 446 -20.89 10.32 -26.46
CA ASP A 446 -19.98 10.83 -27.50
C ASP A 446 -19.18 12.07 -27.05
N ASN A 447 -19.62 12.72 -25.97
CA ASN A 447 -19.02 13.92 -25.41
C ASN A 447 -18.85 13.81 -23.88
N GLY A 448 -18.03 14.72 -23.33
CA GLY A 448 -17.66 14.74 -21.92
C GLY A 448 -16.14 14.80 -21.78
N GLU A 449 -15.68 15.84 -21.09
CA GLU A 449 -14.26 16.05 -20.79
C GLU A 449 -14.08 16.43 -19.32
N VAL A 450 -12.87 16.26 -18.80
CA VAL A 450 -12.46 16.73 -17.47
C VAL A 450 -11.53 17.92 -17.63
N ASP A 451 -11.84 19.00 -16.93
CA ASP A 451 -11.05 20.24 -16.97
C ASP A 451 -9.89 20.22 -15.97
N HIS A 452 -8.79 20.87 -16.34
CA HIS A 452 -7.69 21.13 -15.41
C HIS A 452 -8.08 22.26 -14.45
N PRO A 453 -8.03 22.09 -13.12
CA PRO A 453 -8.50 23.09 -12.16
C PRO A 453 -7.69 24.39 -12.25
N GLY A 454 -6.39 24.30 -12.56
CA GLY A 454 -5.54 25.48 -12.72
C GLY A 454 -5.76 26.29 -14.00
N THR A 455 -6.29 25.70 -15.07
CA THR A 455 -6.44 26.41 -16.36
C THR A 455 -7.90 26.58 -16.81
N GLY A 456 -8.83 25.82 -16.21
CA GLY A 456 -10.23 25.77 -16.61
C GLY A 456 -10.47 25.18 -18.00
N LYS A 457 -9.47 24.50 -18.59
CA LYS A 457 -9.54 23.93 -19.93
C LYS A 457 -9.57 22.40 -19.89
N PRO A 458 -10.24 21.74 -20.86
CA PRO A 458 -10.23 20.29 -20.99
C PRO A 458 -8.81 19.72 -21.12
N VAL A 459 -8.51 18.69 -20.33
CA VAL A 459 -7.24 17.94 -20.43
C VAL A 459 -7.41 16.82 -21.44
N LYS A 460 -6.40 16.54 -22.27
CA LYS A 460 -6.47 15.39 -23.18
C LYS A 460 -6.42 14.06 -22.40
N PRO A 461 -7.23 13.05 -22.77
CA PRO A 461 -7.15 11.74 -22.14
C PRO A 461 -5.73 11.15 -22.24
N LYS A 462 -5.25 10.56 -21.15
CA LYS A 462 -3.87 10.04 -21.05
C LYS A 462 -3.83 8.77 -20.19
N PHE A 463 -3.09 7.77 -20.64
CA PHE A 463 -2.81 6.56 -19.85
C PHE A 463 -1.70 6.81 -18.82
N LEU A 464 -1.72 6.06 -17.72
CA LEU A 464 -0.67 6.09 -16.70
C LEU A 464 0.53 5.23 -17.13
N GLU A 465 1.18 5.63 -18.22
CA GLU A 465 2.28 4.86 -18.79
C GLU A 465 3.55 4.91 -17.91
N PRO A 466 4.30 3.80 -17.81
CA PRO A 466 5.68 3.83 -17.37
C PRO A 466 6.51 4.82 -18.21
N LYS A 467 7.29 5.71 -17.59
CA LYS A 467 8.46 6.31 -18.25
C LYS A 467 9.36 5.13 -18.65
N ALA A 468 9.43 4.87 -19.94
CA ALA A 468 9.68 3.56 -20.54
C ALA A 468 11.04 2.91 -20.19
N ASP A 469 11.02 1.58 -20.08
CA ASP A 469 12.06 0.60 -20.41
C ASP A 469 12.22 0.41 -21.94
N GLY A 470 11.91 1.46 -22.72
CA GLY A 470 12.02 1.48 -24.18
C GLY A 470 10.92 0.76 -24.96
N ARG A 471 10.05 -0.02 -24.31
CA ARG A 471 8.93 -0.71 -24.98
C ARG A 471 7.67 0.16 -24.97
N LYS A 472 7.39 0.84 -26.08
CA LYS A 472 6.11 1.53 -26.27
C LYS A 472 5.00 0.47 -26.35
N PRO A 473 3.94 0.55 -25.53
CA PRO A 473 2.75 -0.28 -25.74
C PRO A 473 2.26 -0.11 -27.17
N LYS A 474 1.79 -1.19 -27.80
CA LYS A 474 1.09 -1.08 -29.09
C LYS A 474 -0.07 -0.11 -28.91
N ALA A 475 -0.21 0.85 -29.83
CA ALA A 475 -1.29 1.83 -29.78
C ALA A 475 -2.64 1.10 -29.72
N VAL A 476 -3.43 1.37 -28.69
CA VAL A 476 -4.78 0.86 -28.57
C VAL A 476 -5.65 1.63 -29.57
N ILE A 477 -6.05 0.97 -30.65
CA ILE A 477 -6.88 1.57 -31.70
C ILE A 477 -8.34 1.35 -31.29
N SER A 478 -8.87 2.24 -30.45
CA SER A 478 -10.30 2.29 -30.15
C SER A 478 -10.77 3.73 -30.00
N THR A 479 -11.88 4.06 -30.65
CA THR A 479 -12.60 5.33 -30.44
C THR A 479 -13.39 5.34 -29.13
N ASP A 480 -13.64 4.15 -28.58
CA ASP A 480 -14.22 3.96 -27.25
C ASP A 480 -13.10 4.00 -26.19
N ARG A 481 -13.07 5.08 -25.42
CA ARG A 481 -12.10 5.30 -24.34
C ARG A 481 -12.16 4.20 -23.29
N LEU A 482 -13.36 3.68 -22.97
CA LEU A 482 -13.53 2.72 -21.90
C LEU A 482 -12.96 1.35 -22.30
N LEU A 483 -13.27 0.90 -23.52
CA LEU A 483 -12.66 -0.30 -24.09
C LEU A 483 -11.14 -0.13 -24.22
N ALA A 484 -10.67 1.06 -24.61
CA ALA A 484 -9.24 1.32 -24.71
C ALA A 484 -8.52 1.21 -23.36
N VAL A 485 -9.16 1.65 -22.27
CA VAL A 485 -8.65 1.45 -20.91
C VAL A 485 -8.63 -0.02 -20.55
N ALA A 486 -9.69 -0.78 -20.82
CA ALA A 486 -9.74 -2.21 -20.54
C ALA A 486 -8.59 -2.95 -21.25
N ASP A 487 -8.44 -2.74 -22.56
CA ASP A 487 -7.39 -3.35 -23.38
C ASP A 487 -5.97 -2.98 -22.92
N TRP A 488 -5.74 -1.71 -22.59
CA TRP A 488 -4.44 -1.24 -22.10
C TRP A 488 -4.12 -1.79 -20.71
N LEU A 489 -5.10 -1.76 -19.80
CA LEU A 489 -4.92 -2.14 -18.41
C LEU A 489 -4.53 -3.61 -18.29
N THR A 490 -5.22 -4.48 -19.02
CA THR A 490 -5.06 -5.94 -18.91
C THR A 490 -4.10 -6.53 -19.93
N SER A 491 -3.44 -5.69 -20.73
CA SER A 491 -2.40 -6.14 -21.67
C SER A 491 -1.22 -6.80 -20.95
N SER A 492 -0.70 -7.88 -21.52
CA SER A 492 0.57 -8.50 -21.09
C SER A 492 1.78 -7.56 -21.19
N ASN A 493 1.69 -6.46 -21.94
CA ASN A 493 2.72 -5.43 -21.99
C ASN A 493 2.61 -4.41 -20.85
N ASN A 494 1.47 -4.35 -20.16
CA ASN A 494 1.30 -3.50 -18.99
C ASN A 494 1.79 -4.23 -17.74
N ARG A 495 3.12 -4.28 -17.56
CA ARG A 495 3.75 -4.98 -16.45
C ARG A 495 3.28 -4.47 -15.07
N ARG A 496 2.91 -3.19 -14.96
CA ARG A 496 2.43 -2.59 -13.70
C ARG A 496 1.13 -3.25 -13.21
N PHE A 497 0.24 -3.63 -14.11
CA PHE A 497 -0.97 -4.38 -13.77
C PHE A 497 -0.58 -5.71 -13.11
N ALA A 498 0.22 -6.53 -13.80
CA ALA A 498 0.66 -7.82 -13.27
C ALA A 498 1.41 -7.69 -11.93
N GLU A 499 2.31 -6.72 -11.78
CA GLU A 499 3.04 -6.45 -10.52
C GLU A 499 2.09 -6.15 -9.36
N ALA A 500 1.09 -5.28 -9.57
CA ALA A 500 0.12 -4.92 -8.54
C ALA A 500 -0.73 -6.12 -8.11
N GLN A 501 -1.17 -6.94 -9.08
CA GLN A 501 -2.01 -8.10 -8.79
C GLN A 501 -1.23 -9.22 -8.10
N VAL A 502 -0.01 -9.51 -8.55
CA VAL A 502 0.91 -10.47 -7.90
C VAL A 502 1.19 -10.06 -6.46
N ASN A 503 1.50 -8.78 -6.23
CA ASN A 503 1.80 -8.28 -4.90
C ASN A 503 0.61 -8.40 -3.94
N ARG A 504 -0.62 -8.19 -4.44
CA ARG A 504 -1.84 -8.36 -3.66
C ARG A 504 -2.11 -9.82 -3.32
N ILE A 505 -1.95 -10.74 -4.27
CA ILE A 505 -2.10 -12.19 -4.02
C ILE A 505 -1.05 -12.64 -3.00
N TRP A 506 0.20 -12.20 -3.15
CA TRP A 506 1.27 -12.42 -2.19
C TRP A 506 0.91 -11.93 -0.79
N PHE A 507 0.42 -10.68 -0.66
CA PHE A 507 -0.01 -10.13 0.62
C PHE A 507 -1.10 -10.97 1.29
N HIS A 508 -2.13 -11.39 0.55
CA HIS A 508 -3.19 -12.19 1.15
C HIS A 508 -2.70 -13.56 1.65
N LEU A 509 -1.62 -14.11 1.12
CA LEU A 509 -1.04 -15.38 1.57
C LEU A 509 0.05 -15.21 2.65
N LEU A 510 0.90 -14.19 2.55
CA LEU A 510 2.09 -14.03 3.41
C LEU A 510 1.89 -12.97 4.50
N GLY A 511 0.82 -12.17 4.45
CA GLY A 511 0.49 -11.14 5.44
C GLY A 511 1.16 -9.78 5.21
N ARG A 512 2.10 -9.69 4.26
CA ARG A 512 2.78 -8.44 3.88
C ARG A 512 3.10 -8.46 2.39
N GLY A 513 2.97 -7.31 1.72
CA GLY A 513 3.33 -7.17 0.31
C GLY A 513 4.85 -7.09 0.10
N ILE A 514 5.33 -7.48 -1.08
CA ILE A 514 6.71 -7.20 -1.51
C ILE A 514 6.88 -5.69 -1.69
N VAL A 515 5.84 -5.01 -2.19
CA VAL A 515 5.63 -3.58 -2.00
C VAL A 515 4.58 -3.42 -0.92
N ASP A 516 4.89 -2.66 0.13
CA ASP A 516 3.99 -2.43 1.24
C ASP A 516 3.95 -0.92 1.58
N PRO A 517 2.77 -0.29 1.69
CA PRO A 517 1.43 -0.84 1.50
C PRO A 517 1.18 -1.44 0.10
N ILE A 518 0.27 -2.41 0.02
CA ILE A 518 0.11 -3.29 -1.16
C ILE A 518 -0.27 -2.59 -2.47
N ASP A 519 -0.81 -1.38 -2.37
CA ASP A 519 -1.34 -0.55 -3.44
C ASP A 519 -0.59 0.79 -3.55
N ASP A 520 0.67 0.84 -3.09
CA ASP A 520 1.51 2.04 -3.05
C ASP A 520 2.82 1.88 -3.83
N PHE A 521 2.70 1.54 -5.11
CA PHE A 521 3.81 1.44 -6.05
C PHE A 521 4.24 2.82 -6.53
N ARG A 522 5.39 3.27 -6.02
CA ARG A 522 6.05 4.50 -6.46
C ARG A 522 7.56 4.35 -6.34
N ALA A 523 8.31 5.20 -7.04
CA ALA A 523 9.78 5.15 -7.00
C ALA A 523 10.35 5.28 -5.58
N THR A 524 9.66 6.02 -4.71
CA THR A 524 10.05 6.25 -3.31
C THR A 524 9.59 5.16 -2.34
N ASN A 525 8.87 4.14 -2.83
CA ASN A 525 8.49 2.94 -2.09
C ASN A 525 8.86 1.69 -2.91
N PRO A 526 10.17 1.40 -3.07
CA PRO A 526 10.60 0.28 -3.90
C PRO A 526 10.21 -1.07 -3.26
N PRO A 527 10.08 -2.14 -4.07
CA PRO A 527 9.86 -3.48 -3.54
C PRO A 527 11.01 -3.91 -2.61
N SER A 528 10.70 -4.60 -1.51
CA SER A 528 11.69 -5.17 -0.58
C SER A 528 12.57 -6.21 -1.28
N ASN A 529 12.00 -6.95 -2.22
CA ASN A 529 12.71 -7.87 -3.11
C ASN A 529 12.25 -7.69 -4.57
N PRO A 530 12.90 -6.80 -5.34
CA PRO A 530 12.51 -6.54 -6.73
C PRO A 530 12.71 -7.73 -7.66
N ALA A 531 13.71 -8.58 -7.40
CA ALA A 531 13.97 -9.76 -8.21
C ALA A 531 12.85 -10.81 -8.04
N LEU A 532 12.38 -11.00 -6.79
CA LEU A 532 11.19 -11.80 -6.50
C LEU A 532 9.94 -11.26 -7.20
N LEU A 533 9.65 -9.96 -7.05
CA LEU A 533 8.47 -9.36 -7.69
C LEU A 533 8.53 -9.51 -9.22
N ALA A 534 9.69 -9.28 -9.82
CA ALA A 534 9.88 -9.44 -11.25
C ALA A 534 9.63 -10.90 -11.70
N ALA A 535 10.21 -11.88 -10.98
CA ALA A 535 10.05 -13.29 -11.32
C ALA A 535 8.59 -13.77 -11.18
N LEU A 536 7.90 -13.40 -10.10
CA LEU A 536 6.48 -13.72 -9.93
C LEU A 536 5.60 -13.03 -11.00
N THR A 537 5.96 -11.82 -11.41
CA THR A 537 5.27 -11.10 -12.48
C THR A 537 5.43 -11.81 -13.82
N ASP A 538 6.65 -12.24 -14.16
CA ASP A 538 6.92 -12.98 -15.39
C ASP A 538 6.16 -14.32 -15.40
N GLU A 539 6.17 -15.04 -14.27
CA GLU A 539 5.40 -16.28 -14.09
C GLU A 539 3.89 -16.04 -14.31
N PHE A 540 3.33 -15.00 -13.70
CA PHE A 540 1.91 -14.69 -13.80
C PHE A 540 1.49 -14.34 -15.23
N VAL A 541 2.31 -13.58 -15.95
CA VAL A 541 2.05 -13.24 -17.37
C VAL A 541 2.23 -14.47 -18.27
N ALA A 542 3.25 -15.29 -18.03
CA ALA A 542 3.50 -16.52 -18.80
C ALA A 542 2.37 -17.54 -18.66
N HIS A 543 1.72 -17.56 -17.51
CA HIS A 543 0.57 -18.42 -17.21
C HIS A 543 -0.79 -17.71 -17.42
N HIS A 544 -0.83 -16.72 -18.30
CA HIS A 544 -2.07 -16.05 -18.73
C HIS A 544 -2.92 -15.54 -17.56
N PHE A 545 -2.27 -14.93 -16.56
CA PHE A 545 -2.94 -14.33 -15.40
C PHE A 545 -3.79 -15.32 -14.57
N ASP A 546 -3.41 -16.59 -14.54
CA ASP A 546 -4.05 -17.63 -13.74
C ASP A 546 -3.74 -17.44 -12.23
N VAL A 547 -4.76 -17.04 -11.47
CA VAL A 547 -4.66 -16.77 -10.03
C VAL A 547 -4.41 -18.05 -9.24
N GLN A 548 -5.06 -19.16 -9.59
CA GLN A 548 -4.87 -20.42 -8.89
C GLN A 548 -3.46 -20.98 -9.11
N HIS A 549 -2.90 -20.84 -10.32
CA HIS A 549 -1.50 -21.20 -10.60
C HIS A 549 -0.52 -20.41 -9.73
N LEU A 550 -0.72 -19.09 -9.63
CA LEU A 550 0.12 -18.24 -8.78
C LEU A 550 0.01 -18.63 -7.30
N ILE A 551 -1.21 -18.88 -6.80
CA ILE A 551 -1.43 -19.35 -5.42
C ILE A 551 -0.72 -20.68 -5.18
N ARG A 552 -0.85 -21.66 -6.09
CA ARG A 552 -0.13 -22.95 -6.00
C ARG A 552 1.37 -22.74 -5.90
N THR A 553 1.92 -21.90 -6.77
CA THR A 553 3.36 -21.62 -6.82
C THR A 553 3.87 -20.99 -5.52
N ILE A 554 3.13 -20.04 -4.96
CA ILE A 554 3.47 -19.41 -3.68
C ILE A 554 3.38 -20.41 -2.53
N MET A 555 2.29 -21.16 -2.41
CA MET A 555 2.09 -22.09 -1.29
C MET A 555 3.01 -23.31 -1.35
N ALA A 556 3.51 -23.66 -2.54
CA ALA A 556 4.53 -24.69 -2.74
C ALA A 556 5.93 -24.29 -2.26
N SER A 557 6.20 -22.99 -2.12
CA SER A 557 7.50 -22.46 -1.70
C SER A 557 7.85 -22.86 -0.27
N ARG A 558 9.15 -22.93 0.04
CA ARG A 558 9.64 -23.00 1.42
C ARG A 558 9.27 -21.74 2.20
N ILE A 559 9.25 -20.57 1.58
CA ILE A 559 8.88 -19.30 2.21
C ILE A 559 7.48 -19.36 2.85
N TYR A 560 6.47 -19.85 2.12
CA TYR A 560 5.13 -20.02 2.69
C TYR A 560 5.08 -21.07 3.81
N GLN A 561 6.01 -22.02 3.80
CA GLN A 561 6.11 -23.14 4.75
C GLN A 561 7.03 -22.86 5.94
N LEU A 562 7.57 -21.64 6.09
CA LEU A 562 8.38 -21.29 7.26
C LEU A 562 7.52 -21.27 8.53
N SER A 563 8.15 -21.59 9.66
CA SER A 563 7.62 -21.36 10.99
C SER A 563 7.53 -19.86 11.27
N SER A 564 6.60 -19.47 12.12
CA SER A 564 6.51 -18.11 12.67
C SER A 564 7.46 -17.88 13.85
N ALA A 565 8.09 -18.94 14.38
CA ALA A 565 9.10 -18.81 15.43
C ALA A 565 10.40 -18.24 14.82
N PRO A 566 10.85 -17.04 15.22
CA PRO A 566 12.10 -16.48 14.71
C PRO A 566 13.31 -17.18 15.33
N ASN A 567 14.44 -17.09 14.64
CA ASN A 567 15.77 -17.42 15.13
C ASN A 567 16.55 -16.12 15.48
N ASP A 568 17.76 -16.27 16.01
CA ASP A 568 18.57 -15.11 16.47
C ASP A 568 18.98 -14.15 15.33
N THR A 569 18.92 -14.62 14.09
CA THR A 569 19.34 -13.84 12.93
C THR A 569 18.19 -13.05 12.31
N ASN A 570 16.93 -13.41 12.56
CA ASN A 570 15.77 -12.86 11.86
C ASN A 570 14.66 -12.31 12.79
N ARG A 571 14.89 -12.28 14.10
CA ARG A 571 13.94 -11.77 15.11
C ARG A 571 13.33 -10.40 14.79
N ASP A 572 14.14 -9.50 14.24
CA ASP A 572 13.72 -8.12 13.95
C ASP A 572 13.38 -7.91 12.46
N ASP A 573 13.31 -9.00 11.66
CA ASP A 573 12.94 -8.89 10.25
C ASP A 573 11.42 -8.86 10.08
N GLU A 574 10.91 -7.74 9.59
CA GLU A 574 9.48 -7.58 9.32
C GLU A 574 9.16 -7.53 7.81
N SER A 575 10.16 -7.60 6.93
CA SER A 575 9.97 -7.23 5.51
C SER A 575 10.61 -8.14 4.47
N ASN A 576 11.50 -9.05 4.88
CA ASN A 576 12.25 -9.92 3.98
C ASN A 576 11.75 -11.36 3.95
N PHE A 577 10.62 -11.65 4.60
CA PHE A 577 9.97 -12.96 4.58
C PHE A 577 10.86 -14.09 5.13
N SER A 578 11.68 -13.77 6.13
CA SER A 578 12.55 -14.74 6.82
C SER A 578 11.80 -15.74 7.70
N HIS A 579 10.54 -15.47 8.02
CA HIS A 579 9.65 -16.31 8.81
C HIS A 579 8.19 -15.99 8.46
N ALA A 580 7.26 -16.85 8.87
CA ALA A 580 5.83 -16.60 8.67
C ALA A 580 5.32 -15.50 9.62
N ILE A 581 4.61 -14.51 9.08
CA ILE A 581 4.00 -13.45 9.88
C ILE A 581 2.75 -13.99 10.59
N ILE A 582 2.69 -13.79 11.90
CA ILE A 582 1.51 -14.08 12.70
C ILE A 582 0.49 -12.96 12.49
N ARG A 583 -0.75 -13.32 12.15
CA ARG A 583 -1.83 -12.35 11.94
C ARG A 583 -3.14 -12.84 12.54
N ARG A 584 -4.00 -11.91 12.91
CA ARG A 584 -5.34 -12.21 13.42
C ARG A 584 -6.20 -12.81 12.31
N LEU A 585 -7.10 -13.72 12.68
CA LEU A 585 -8.18 -14.14 11.78
C LEU A 585 -9.10 -12.96 11.46
N SER A 586 -9.53 -12.86 10.20
CA SER A 586 -10.52 -11.87 9.80
C SER A 586 -11.84 -12.07 10.55
N ALA A 587 -12.68 -11.04 10.57
CA ALA A 587 -13.99 -11.12 11.22
C ALA A 587 -14.83 -12.30 10.73
N GLU A 588 -14.82 -12.53 9.41
CA GLU A 588 -15.52 -13.63 8.75
C GLU A 588 -14.90 -14.99 9.08
N GLN A 589 -13.57 -15.09 9.04
CA GLN A 589 -12.86 -16.32 9.41
C GLN A 589 -13.14 -16.71 10.85
N LEU A 590 -13.12 -15.75 11.79
CA LEU A 590 -13.38 -16.01 13.20
C LEU A 590 -14.84 -16.45 13.43
N ALA A 591 -15.80 -15.76 12.81
CA ALA A 591 -17.23 -16.09 12.89
C ALA A 591 -17.50 -17.52 12.38
N ASP A 592 -17.00 -17.84 11.19
CA ASP A 592 -17.19 -19.16 10.59
C ASP A 592 -16.43 -20.26 11.37
N SER A 593 -15.27 -19.93 11.94
CA SER A 593 -14.52 -20.84 12.83
C SER A 593 -15.32 -21.21 14.07
N PHE A 594 -15.92 -20.22 14.76
CA PHE A 594 -16.78 -20.51 15.92
C PHE A 594 -17.94 -21.40 15.53
N SER A 595 -18.63 -21.09 14.43
CA SER A 595 -19.76 -21.90 13.99
C SER A 595 -19.38 -23.32 13.58
N GLN A 596 -18.25 -23.50 12.89
CA GLN A 596 -17.79 -24.82 12.46
C GLN A 596 -17.31 -25.68 13.62
N VAL A 597 -16.54 -25.10 14.55
CA VAL A 597 -15.97 -25.81 15.70
C VAL A 597 -17.05 -26.22 16.69
N LEU A 598 -17.96 -25.30 17.03
CA LEU A 598 -19.05 -25.56 17.97
C LEU A 598 -20.21 -26.32 17.34
N GLY A 599 -20.29 -26.38 16.01
CA GLY A 599 -21.46 -26.93 15.31
C GLY A 599 -22.74 -26.10 15.49
N ALA A 600 -22.63 -24.89 16.06
CA ALA A 600 -23.73 -23.96 16.32
C ALA A 600 -23.62 -22.75 15.39
N LYS A 601 -24.65 -22.50 14.59
CA LYS A 601 -24.59 -21.49 13.51
C LYS A 601 -24.94 -20.10 14.04
N LEU A 602 -24.18 -19.09 13.60
CA LEU A 602 -24.54 -17.68 13.74
C LEU A 602 -25.59 -17.28 12.70
N ASP A 603 -26.47 -16.38 13.08
CA ASP A 603 -27.44 -15.77 12.18
C ASP A 603 -26.95 -14.41 11.68
N PHE A 604 -27.28 -14.09 10.44
CA PHE A 604 -26.98 -12.81 9.80
C PHE A 604 -28.26 -12.20 9.24
N ASN A 605 -28.55 -10.95 9.59
CA ASN A 605 -29.81 -10.33 9.21
C ASN A 605 -29.95 -10.27 7.67
N GLY A 606 -31.12 -10.68 7.18
CA GLY A 606 -31.43 -10.64 5.74
C GLY A 606 -30.85 -11.80 4.92
N TYR A 607 -30.21 -12.77 5.57
CA TYR A 607 -29.72 -14.00 4.93
C TYR A 607 -30.43 -15.25 5.49
N PRO A 608 -30.52 -16.33 4.70
CA PRO A 608 -31.05 -17.60 5.20
C PRO A 608 -30.23 -18.17 6.37
N ALA A 609 -30.91 -18.89 7.27
CA ALA A 609 -30.26 -19.55 8.40
C ALA A 609 -29.15 -20.50 7.92
N GLY A 610 -27.99 -20.40 8.57
CA GLY A 610 -26.81 -21.21 8.25
C GLY A 610 -25.97 -20.74 7.07
N THR A 611 -26.24 -19.54 6.55
CA THR A 611 -25.30 -18.82 5.67
C THR A 611 -23.99 -18.55 6.43
N ARG A 612 -22.84 -18.84 5.83
CA ARG A 612 -21.52 -18.52 6.41
C ARG A 612 -21.22 -17.03 6.29
N ALA A 613 -20.41 -16.49 7.19
CA ALA A 613 -19.90 -15.13 7.09
C ALA A 613 -19.16 -14.89 5.76
N ALA A 614 -18.40 -15.90 5.30
CA ALA A 614 -17.72 -15.87 4.01
C ALA A 614 -18.66 -15.72 2.79
N GLN A 615 -19.96 -16.04 2.96
CA GLN A 615 -20.95 -16.04 1.87
C GLN A 615 -21.79 -14.74 1.82
N LEU A 616 -21.55 -13.81 2.75
CA LEU A 616 -22.32 -12.57 2.83
C LEU A 616 -21.96 -11.64 1.67
N ALA A 617 -22.89 -11.55 0.72
CA ALA A 617 -22.71 -10.74 -0.49
C ALA A 617 -22.47 -9.24 -0.20
N GLY A 618 -23.10 -8.71 0.85
CA GLY A 618 -23.06 -7.29 1.20
C GLY A 618 -22.67 -7.03 2.65
N VAL A 619 -22.96 -5.82 3.12
CA VAL A 619 -22.55 -5.31 4.44
C VAL A 619 -23.74 -4.89 5.29
N ARG A 620 -24.85 -4.47 4.68
CA ARG A 620 -26.03 -3.97 5.40
C ARG A 620 -27.30 -4.37 4.67
N VAL A 621 -27.73 -5.62 4.84
CA VAL A 621 -29.02 -6.05 4.29
C VAL A 621 -30.20 -5.47 5.07
N PHE A 622 -30.00 -4.93 6.28
CA PHE A 622 -31.06 -4.34 7.12
C PHE A 622 -30.74 -2.92 7.61
N ARG A 623 -31.78 -2.14 7.90
CA ARG A 623 -31.64 -0.80 8.51
C ARG A 623 -31.71 -0.92 10.02
N ARG A 624 -30.78 -0.27 10.75
CA ARG A 624 -30.77 -0.24 12.23
C ARG A 624 -32.06 0.27 12.89
N ARG A 625 -32.91 0.98 12.14
CA ARG A 625 -34.22 1.47 12.63
C ARG A 625 -35.33 0.41 12.54
N GLU A 626 -35.15 -0.64 11.73
CA GLU A 626 -36.14 -1.71 11.51
C GLU A 626 -35.90 -2.89 12.46
N SER A 627 -34.64 -3.25 12.72
CA SER A 627 -34.25 -4.28 13.68
C SER A 627 -32.84 -4.02 14.22
N GLY A 628 -32.55 -4.57 15.40
CA GLY A 628 -31.19 -4.61 15.95
C GLY A 628 -30.29 -5.57 15.14
N PRO A 629 -28.96 -5.37 15.18
CA PRO A 629 -28.02 -6.30 14.55
C PRO A 629 -28.07 -7.67 15.23
N SER A 630 -28.03 -8.75 14.43
CA SER A 630 -27.89 -10.12 14.96
C SER A 630 -26.54 -10.28 15.68
N SER A 631 -26.38 -11.34 16.48
CA SER A 631 -25.10 -11.66 17.12
C SER A 631 -23.96 -11.81 16.08
N GLY A 632 -24.26 -12.38 14.90
CA GLY A 632 -23.31 -12.46 13.78
C GLY A 632 -22.90 -11.09 13.24
N ASP A 633 -23.87 -10.19 12.99
CA ASP A 633 -23.59 -8.84 12.48
C ASP A 633 -22.77 -8.00 13.47
N GLN A 634 -23.04 -8.15 14.77
CA GLN A 634 -22.28 -7.50 15.85
C GLN A 634 -20.83 -8.00 15.88
N LEU A 635 -20.63 -9.32 15.77
CA LEU A 635 -19.29 -9.92 15.70
C LEU A 635 -18.51 -9.37 14.51
N LEU A 636 -19.11 -9.38 13.32
CA LEU A 636 -18.44 -8.92 12.10
C LEU A 636 -18.00 -7.45 12.20
N THR A 637 -18.89 -6.60 12.69
CA THR A 637 -18.59 -5.17 12.87
C THR A 637 -17.45 -4.95 13.87
N MET A 638 -17.47 -5.64 15.01
CA MET A 638 -16.48 -5.45 16.07
C MET A 638 -15.09 -5.99 15.71
N PHE A 639 -15.02 -7.06 14.92
CA PHE A 639 -13.76 -7.67 14.47
C PHE A 639 -13.22 -7.08 13.16
N GLY A 640 -13.82 -5.99 12.67
CA GLY A 640 -13.25 -5.14 11.62
C GLY A 640 -13.69 -5.46 10.20
N LYS A 641 -14.84 -6.12 9.99
CA LYS A 641 -15.43 -6.25 8.64
C LYS A 641 -15.60 -4.84 8.02
N PRO A 642 -15.04 -4.58 6.83
CA PRO A 642 -15.12 -3.26 6.22
C PRO A 642 -16.56 -2.92 5.82
N PRO A 643 -16.99 -1.64 5.94
CA PRO A 643 -18.27 -1.19 5.41
C PRO A 643 -18.27 -0.99 3.88
N ARG A 644 -17.13 -1.24 3.20
CA ARG A 644 -16.96 -1.20 1.73
C ARG A 644 -17.22 0.18 1.12
N LEU A 645 -16.80 1.24 1.82
CA LEU A 645 -16.97 2.62 1.38
C LEU A 645 -15.76 3.13 0.61
N GLN A 646 -14.61 2.48 0.72
CA GLN A 646 -13.38 2.85 0.03
C GLN A 646 -12.83 1.66 -0.77
N ALA A 647 -12.24 1.93 -1.93
CA ALA A 647 -11.57 0.90 -2.73
C ALA A 647 -10.11 0.71 -2.26
N CYS A 648 -9.94 0.38 -0.98
CA CYS A 648 -8.65 0.22 -0.31
C CYS A 648 -8.69 -0.97 0.65
N GLU A 649 -7.62 -1.75 0.67
CA GLU A 649 -7.45 -2.81 1.69
C GLU A 649 -7.40 -2.24 3.11
N CYS A 650 -6.93 -1.00 3.24
CA CYS A 650 -6.80 -0.26 4.50
C CYS A 650 -8.13 0.04 5.22
N GLU A 651 -9.30 -0.19 4.59
CA GLU A 651 -10.59 -0.03 5.26
C GLU A 651 -10.86 -1.17 6.26
N ARG A 652 -10.24 -2.34 6.07
CA ARG A 652 -10.31 -3.45 7.01
C ARG A 652 -9.47 -3.14 8.24
N ALA A 653 -10.10 -3.21 9.42
CA ALA A 653 -9.44 -2.93 10.69
C ALA A 653 -8.93 -4.23 11.32
N ASP A 654 -7.65 -4.52 11.14
CA ASP A 654 -7.04 -5.75 11.66
C ASP A 654 -6.37 -5.56 13.04
N ASP A 655 -6.17 -4.30 13.46
CA ASP A 655 -5.59 -3.97 14.77
C ASP A 655 -6.42 -4.51 15.94
N PRO A 656 -5.77 -5.09 16.96
CA PRO A 656 -6.46 -5.60 18.14
C PRO A 656 -7.06 -4.45 18.95
N THR A 657 -8.29 -4.65 19.43
CA THR A 657 -8.96 -3.68 20.32
C THR A 657 -9.35 -4.32 21.65
N LEU A 658 -9.43 -3.51 22.70
CA LEU A 658 -9.87 -3.97 24.02
C LEU A 658 -11.30 -4.55 23.98
N ALA A 659 -12.17 -4.00 23.12
CA ALA A 659 -13.53 -4.51 22.91
C ALA A 659 -13.54 -5.94 22.36
N GLN A 660 -12.66 -6.26 21.40
CA GLN A 660 -12.52 -7.62 20.87
C GLN A 660 -12.06 -8.60 21.96
N THR A 661 -11.09 -8.20 22.80
CA THR A 661 -10.64 -9.02 23.93
C THR A 661 -11.78 -9.28 24.92
N PHE A 662 -12.53 -8.26 25.32
CA PHE A 662 -13.68 -8.44 26.21
C PHE A 662 -14.76 -9.33 25.59
N GLN A 663 -14.95 -9.26 24.27
CA GLN A 663 -15.89 -10.15 23.60
C GLN A 663 -15.50 -11.62 23.73
N LEU A 664 -14.21 -11.94 23.53
CA LEU A 664 -13.72 -13.31 23.64
C LEU A 664 -13.76 -13.81 25.09
N VAL A 665 -13.34 -12.96 26.04
CA VAL A 665 -13.21 -13.35 27.44
C VAL A 665 -14.55 -13.48 28.15
N SER A 666 -15.48 -12.54 27.95
CA SER A 666 -16.72 -12.48 28.71
C SER A 666 -17.93 -12.00 27.90
N GLY A 667 -17.80 -11.92 26.58
CA GLY A 667 -18.83 -11.38 25.71
C GLY A 667 -20.00 -12.34 25.47
N PRO A 668 -21.18 -11.82 25.15
CA PRO A 668 -22.39 -12.64 25.02
C PRO A 668 -22.33 -13.61 23.84
N ILE A 669 -21.73 -13.23 22.70
CA ILE A 669 -21.78 -14.00 21.44
C ILE A 669 -21.17 -15.40 21.58
N LEU A 670 -19.95 -15.51 22.13
CA LEU A 670 -19.30 -16.82 22.29
C LEU A 670 -20.00 -17.64 23.39
N ASN A 671 -20.39 -17.00 24.49
CA ASN A 671 -21.10 -17.64 25.59
C ASN A 671 -22.47 -18.18 25.16
N GLU A 672 -23.21 -17.46 24.32
CA GLU A 672 -24.48 -17.92 23.73
C GLU A 672 -24.27 -19.17 22.87
N LEU A 673 -23.23 -19.21 22.02
CA LEU A 673 -22.92 -20.40 21.22
C LEU A 673 -22.52 -21.62 22.08
N LEU A 674 -21.81 -21.39 23.17
CA LEU A 674 -21.41 -22.44 24.13
C LEU A 674 -22.60 -22.96 24.95
N ALA A 675 -23.50 -22.07 25.37
CA ALA A 675 -24.65 -22.42 26.21
C ALA A 675 -25.80 -23.08 25.43
N ARG A 676 -25.77 -23.05 24.10
CA ARG A 676 -26.78 -23.71 23.25
C ARG A 676 -26.82 -25.22 23.48
N ASP A 677 -28.03 -25.76 23.57
CA ASP A 677 -28.29 -27.20 23.69
C ASP A 677 -28.05 -27.97 22.38
N ASP A 678 -28.05 -27.27 21.24
CA ASP A 678 -27.84 -27.81 19.90
C ASP A 678 -26.42 -27.55 19.38
N ASN A 679 -25.41 -27.82 20.20
CA ASN A 679 -24.00 -27.69 19.84
C ASN A 679 -23.20 -29.00 20.03
N ARG A 680 -21.97 -29.03 19.51
CA ARG A 680 -21.07 -30.18 19.54
C ARG A 680 -20.72 -30.64 20.96
N LEU A 681 -20.75 -29.74 21.95
CA LEU A 681 -20.48 -30.10 23.34
C LEU A 681 -21.53 -31.11 23.85
N ARG A 682 -22.78 -31.05 23.37
CA ARG A 682 -23.79 -32.06 23.71
C ARG A 682 -23.37 -33.44 23.22
N ASP A 683 -22.88 -33.55 21.99
CA ASP A 683 -22.48 -34.82 21.40
C ASP A 683 -21.27 -35.40 22.15
N TRP A 684 -20.31 -34.55 22.54
CA TRP A 684 -19.18 -34.94 23.38
C TRP A 684 -19.60 -35.45 24.75
N LEU A 685 -20.52 -34.77 25.43
CA LEU A 685 -21.06 -35.20 26.73
C LEU A 685 -21.80 -36.53 26.64
N ASN A 686 -22.51 -36.77 25.54
CA ASN A 686 -23.28 -37.99 25.33
C ASN A 686 -22.44 -39.18 24.82
N SER A 687 -21.19 -38.94 24.39
CA SER A 687 -20.34 -39.97 23.77
C SER A 687 -19.81 -41.03 24.73
N ASN A 688 -19.86 -40.80 26.06
CA ASN A 688 -19.22 -41.64 27.09
C ASN A 688 -17.75 -41.98 26.79
N SER A 689 -17.04 -41.08 26.08
CA SER A 689 -15.63 -41.26 25.74
C SER A 689 -14.75 -41.20 27.00
N GLU A 690 -13.69 -42.01 27.02
CA GLU A 690 -12.63 -41.89 28.03
C GLU A 690 -12.04 -40.46 28.02
N PRO A 691 -11.69 -39.87 29.19
CA PRO A 691 -11.27 -38.48 29.28
C PRO A 691 -10.13 -38.09 28.32
N ASP A 692 -9.16 -38.98 28.14
CA ASP A 692 -8.02 -38.71 27.24
C ASP A 692 -8.46 -38.68 25.77
N ALA A 693 -9.39 -39.55 25.36
CA ALA A 693 -9.93 -39.56 24.01
C ALA A 693 -10.79 -38.32 23.73
N LEU A 694 -11.58 -37.88 24.71
CA LEU A 694 -12.37 -36.65 24.63
C LEU A 694 -11.46 -35.42 24.49
N ILE A 695 -10.41 -35.30 25.31
CA ILE A 695 -9.46 -34.19 25.22
C ILE A 695 -8.78 -34.17 23.85
N GLU A 696 -8.35 -35.32 23.33
CA GLU A 696 -7.81 -35.38 21.96
C GLU A 696 -8.82 -34.92 20.92
N GLU A 697 -10.08 -35.36 20.99
CA GLU A 697 -11.12 -34.92 20.05
C GLU A 697 -11.34 -33.40 20.07
N ILE A 698 -11.32 -32.79 21.26
CA ILE A 698 -11.43 -31.34 21.44
C ILE A 698 -10.23 -30.64 20.78
N PHE A 699 -9.00 -31.09 21.01
CA PHE A 699 -7.80 -30.46 20.43
C PHE A 699 -7.76 -30.56 18.90
N TRP A 700 -8.06 -31.73 18.35
CA TRP A 700 -8.12 -31.92 16.91
C TRP A 700 -9.25 -31.11 16.25
N THR A 701 -10.35 -30.89 16.97
CA THR A 701 -11.47 -30.07 16.51
C THR A 701 -11.16 -28.57 16.55
N ILE A 702 -10.55 -28.07 17.62
CA ILE A 702 -10.40 -26.63 17.86
C ILE A 702 -9.08 -26.10 17.30
N LEU A 703 -7.97 -26.76 17.65
CA LEU A 703 -6.60 -26.32 17.34
C LEU A 703 -5.97 -27.12 16.19
N ASN A 704 -6.62 -28.20 15.74
CA ASN A 704 -6.19 -29.05 14.61
C ASN A 704 -4.82 -29.72 14.82
N ARG A 705 -4.47 -29.99 16.07
CA ARG A 705 -3.29 -30.76 16.48
C ARG A 705 -3.62 -31.67 17.65
N ALA A 706 -2.72 -32.58 18.00
CA ALA A 706 -2.81 -33.35 19.23
C ALA A 706 -2.57 -32.46 20.47
N SER A 707 -3.11 -32.88 21.62
CA SER A 707 -2.83 -32.21 22.90
C SER A 707 -1.42 -32.54 23.38
N LEU A 708 -0.72 -31.54 23.93
CA LEU A 708 0.55 -31.75 24.60
C LEU A 708 0.33 -32.53 25.91
N PRO A 709 1.31 -33.33 26.38
CA PRO A 709 1.17 -34.09 27.63
C PRO A 709 0.82 -33.21 28.84
N THR A 710 1.35 -31.99 28.89
CA THR A 710 1.08 -31.01 29.95
C THR A 710 -0.35 -30.47 29.89
N GLU A 711 -0.84 -30.12 28.70
CA GLU A 711 -2.22 -29.68 28.46
C GLU A 711 -3.21 -30.79 28.84
N ARG A 712 -2.95 -32.01 28.39
CA ARG A 712 -3.79 -33.18 28.67
C ARG A 712 -3.91 -33.47 30.15
N ALA A 713 -2.78 -33.46 30.87
CA ALA A 713 -2.76 -33.70 32.31
C ALA A 713 -3.55 -32.62 33.07
N ALA A 714 -3.40 -31.35 32.69
CA ALA A 714 -4.13 -30.23 33.30
C ALA A 714 -5.64 -30.35 33.08
N LEU A 715 -6.07 -30.61 31.85
CA LEU A 715 -7.49 -30.71 31.49
C LEU A 715 -8.15 -31.96 32.08
N LYS A 716 -7.45 -33.09 32.13
CA LYS A 716 -7.95 -34.31 32.79
C LYS A 716 -8.25 -34.05 34.27
N LYS A 717 -7.36 -33.33 34.95
CA LYS A 717 -7.57 -32.92 36.35
C LYS A 717 -8.77 -31.98 36.49
N TYR A 718 -8.96 -31.06 35.55
CA TYR A 718 -10.09 -30.12 35.56
C TYR A 718 -11.44 -30.82 35.34
N LEU A 719 -11.51 -31.71 34.34
CA LEU A 719 -12.72 -32.43 33.96
C LEU A 719 -13.15 -33.51 34.95
N ALA A 720 -12.27 -33.93 35.87
CA ALA A 720 -12.56 -34.95 36.89
C ALA A 720 -13.64 -34.52 37.91
N ASN A 721 -14.00 -33.23 37.99
CA ASN A 721 -15.07 -32.75 38.86
C ASN A 721 -16.46 -33.01 38.25
N SER A 722 -17.13 -34.06 38.69
CA SER A 722 -18.38 -34.58 38.11
C SER A 722 -19.60 -33.69 38.29
N ASP A 723 -19.64 -32.85 39.33
CA ASP A 723 -20.85 -32.09 39.70
C ASP A 723 -21.18 -30.94 38.73
N LYS A 724 -20.24 -30.61 37.83
CA LYS A 724 -20.35 -29.50 36.87
C LYS A 724 -19.90 -29.90 35.46
N HIS A 725 -20.18 -31.14 35.04
CA HIS A 725 -19.58 -31.71 33.82
C HIS A 725 -19.79 -30.85 32.55
N ARG A 726 -21.01 -30.31 32.32
CA ARG A 726 -21.28 -29.39 31.20
C ARG A 726 -20.49 -28.08 31.31
N ALA A 727 -20.56 -27.41 32.46
CA ALA A 727 -19.89 -26.13 32.67
C ALA A 727 -18.37 -26.26 32.57
N ASN A 728 -17.78 -27.33 33.11
CA ASN A 728 -16.35 -27.58 32.98
C ASN A 728 -15.95 -27.78 31.50
N LEU A 729 -16.77 -28.47 30.71
CA LEU A 729 -16.51 -28.63 29.28
C LEU A 729 -16.63 -27.30 28.51
N GLU A 730 -17.63 -26.48 28.85
CA GLU A 730 -17.78 -25.12 28.32
C GLU A 730 -16.54 -24.27 28.60
N ASP A 731 -16.02 -24.29 29.83
CA ASP A 731 -14.79 -23.57 30.20
C ASP A 731 -13.57 -24.04 29.41
N VAL A 732 -13.41 -25.36 29.21
CA VAL A 732 -12.30 -25.90 28.41
C VAL A 732 -12.38 -25.41 26.98
N VAL A 733 -13.56 -25.55 26.34
CA VAL A 733 -13.75 -25.12 24.96
C VAL A 733 -13.57 -23.62 24.82
N TRP A 734 -14.15 -22.83 25.73
CA TRP A 734 -13.97 -21.38 25.80
C TRP A 734 -12.49 -20.98 25.90
N SER A 735 -11.73 -21.64 26.78
CA SER A 735 -10.31 -21.33 26.97
C SER A 735 -9.48 -21.55 25.70
N LEU A 736 -9.81 -22.58 24.92
CA LEU A 736 -9.15 -22.87 23.64
C LEU A 736 -9.59 -21.90 22.54
N LEU A 737 -10.89 -21.60 22.45
CA LEU A 737 -11.45 -20.64 21.47
C LEU A 737 -11.01 -19.20 21.70
N SER A 738 -10.68 -18.84 22.93
CA SER A 738 -10.16 -17.52 23.30
C SER A 738 -8.63 -17.45 23.30
N SER A 739 -7.94 -18.55 22.99
CA SER A 739 -6.48 -18.61 23.01
C SER A 739 -5.87 -17.88 21.80
N PRO A 740 -4.66 -17.30 21.93
CA PRO A 740 -3.91 -16.77 20.79
C PRO A 740 -3.73 -17.79 19.66
N GLU A 741 -3.52 -19.07 19.99
CA GLU A 741 -3.35 -20.13 18.99
C GLU A 741 -4.60 -20.34 18.12
N PHE A 742 -5.79 -20.13 18.68
CA PHE A 742 -7.04 -20.22 17.93
C PHE A 742 -7.30 -18.98 17.08
N VAL A 743 -7.19 -17.78 17.67
CA VAL A 743 -7.58 -16.51 17.03
C VAL A 743 -6.52 -15.94 16.09
N LEU A 744 -5.30 -16.50 16.10
CA LEU A 744 -4.20 -16.12 15.23
C LEU A 744 -3.91 -17.21 14.19
N ARG A 745 -3.68 -16.78 12.95
CA ARG A 745 -3.06 -17.55 11.89
C ARG A 745 -1.55 -17.40 12.04
N HIS A 746 -0.87 -18.50 12.34
CA HIS A 746 0.58 -18.56 12.63
C HIS A 746 1.37 -19.31 11.56
#